data_AF-A0A6A6XJR6-F1
#
_entry.id   AF-A0A6A6XJR6-F1
#
_cell.length_a   1.000
_cell.length_b   1.000
_cell.length_c   1.000
_cell.angle_alpha   90.00
_cell.angle_beta   90.00
_cell.angle_gamma   90.00
#
_symmetry.space_group_name_H-M   'P 1'
#
loop_
_entity.id
_entity.type
_entity.pdbx_description
1 polymer ?
#
loop_
_entity_poly.entity_id
_entity_poly.type
_entity_poly.pdbx_seq_one_letter_code
_entity_poly.pdbx_strand_id
1 'polypeptide(L)'
;MLLSQGLAVLCFAGSVVARTLPNGLSPRQEPSPTAGAPAAQSTICGDIVDAVNSPEGFQIFWASDAYQCLSSVPFNPAVASRFLKYWNETMQFQSTLAYLKNPPEGYQQPAVDVEEELRKIQARIDSGFYKNQYAFEADFQLLTYATNDGHVQLTAGALSAFSFGSPFEITSVSADGKEAPKVYITDDILDSQTQGWKPSPIKTINGEDTIEYLNKYAALNSWGFVEPHAEWNQLMSSPALDIQGGLTTFSGGGTFYPGENLTVTFENGTDPLDTIWIAIYNELANFTGPLTTGGDFYNYFVLGELPASFDPTKIVAPTFTDPSEPPADWNNASYGAYPVNPDIAQPDLGVTHGGVVTGYFYEEISTGVLSLPTFDIVPDSIGNFSDAVSFFISNASSKGLKNVVIDLQRNPGGATLLAYTTFKNFFPDLSPFGGSRRRSFPMGNALGSAITNFWDLLDENDPDQLIFKQEIAASEWVITDRLNAATGNNFTSWAEYSGPINENGDSFSLTEQYDLANVVFDQAAFDQWFPTMYLPDQSAWPITVRPWNPDQIVLLTDGICASACTLFVEMMTRAGVKTVVAGGRPSTGPMQAASGTRGANLYDAFSLDDDILFARSIDEFVDENVNATFPEIRELGMYIKFAGFNIRDQIRKDEPTPLQFKYEAADCRIYYTLANVYNFTRLWHDVAAAAFTDPSLCVDGSTGFSTTNNTTPNAPPKPESQRPTLNQDNPTIEQVEFEENPTGGLHDAFGKPIGGNEIVLCPTSGVCLDGKSQCRSVAITCPGIKGEKVVKACLPPCTNRKGSTSCPGTCIILQTQESKVGLASTANYGGNLFSGLCYPKQGNKKLGCPANPKT
;
A
#
# COMPACT_ATOMS: atom_id res chain seq x y z
N MET A 1 -1.74 -9.23 -2.07
CA MET A 1 -2.14 -7.87 -2.55
C MET A 1 -2.96 -7.19 -1.46
N LEU A 2 -2.35 -6.28 -0.68
CA LEU A 2 -3.03 -5.55 0.41
C LEU A 2 -2.72 -4.04 0.40
N LEU A 3 -1.70 -3.58 -0.34
CA LEU A 3 -1.35 -2.16 -0.45
C LEU A 3 -2.37 -1.34 -1.27
N SER A 4 -3.01 -1.94 -2.27
CA SER A 4 -3.98 -1.26 -3.13
C SER A 4 -5.32 -0.97 -2.46
N GLN A 5 -5.68 -1.62 -1.33
CA GLN A 5 -6.98 -1.41 -0.70
C GLN A 5 -7.00 -0.27 0.33
N GLY A 6 -5.86 0.08 0.92
CA GLY A 6 -5.72 1.27 1.78
C GLY A 6 -5.64 2.59 1.00
N LEU A 7 -5.10 2.55 -0.22
CA LEU A 7 -5.01 3.71 -1.12
C LEU A 7 -6.25 3.92 -2.01
N ALA A 8 -7.13 2.92 -2.13
CA ALA A 8 -8.28 2.97 -3.05
C ALA A 8 -9.28 4.10 -2.77
N VAL A 9 -9.26 4.72 -1.58
CA VAL A 9 -10.11 5.88 -1.27
C VAL A 9 -9.65 7.15 -2.00
N LEU A 10 -8.39 7.21 -2.48
CA LEU A 10 -7.83 8.39 -3.17
C LEU A 10 -7.70 8.24 -4.69
N CYS A 11 -7.94 7.06 -5.27
CA CYS A 11 -7.73 6.79 -6.71
C CYS A 11 -8.98 6.99 -7.62
N PHE A 12 -9.92 7.88 -7.27
CA PHE A 12 -11.12 8.08 -8.09
C PHE A 12 -10.91 9.02 -9.30
N ALA A 13 -10.91 8.37 -10.48
CA ALA A 13 -11.38 8.78 -11.82
C ALA A 13 -10.76 9.97 -12.58
N GLY A 14 -10.26 9.68 -13.78
CA GLY A 14 -9.57 10.60 -14.67
C GLY A 14 -10.44 11.43 -15.62
N SER A 15 -9.97 12.64 -15.89
CA SER A 15 -9.72 13.21 -17.24
C SER A 15 -9.23 14.66 -17.05
N VAL A 16 -7.92 14.86 -17.23
CA VAL A 16 -7.22 16.15 -17.44
C VAL A 16 -7.57 17.29 -16.47
N VAL A 17 -6.97 17.28 -15.27
CA VAL A 17 -6.35 18.39 -14.50
C VAL A 17 -6.04 17.78 -13.11
N ALA A 18 -4.97 17.01 -12.96
CA ALA A 18 -4.37 16.85 -11.63
C ALA A 18 -3.80 18.22 -11.21
N ARG A 19 -3.79 18.49 -9.90
CA ARG A 19 -3.52 19.77 -9.21
C ARG A 19 -4.72 20.62 -8.84
N THR A 20 -5.88 20.36 -9.42
CA THR A 20 -7.11 20.40 -8.62
C THR A 20 -7.25 19.04 -7.93
N LEU A 21 -7.79 19.05 -6.71
CA LEU A 21 -8.26 17.85 -6.01
C LEU A 21 -8.90 16.86 -7.00
N PRO A 22 -8.73 15.53 -6.83
CA PRO A 22 -9.24 14.52 -7.76
C PRO A 22 -10.61 14.91 -8.32
N ASN A 23 -10.75 14.89 -9.65
CA ASN A 23 -11.98 15.32 -10.32
C ASN A 23 -13.18 14.53 -9.76
N GLY A 24 -14.06 15.24 -9.04
CA GLY A 24 -15.20 14.65 -8.32
C GLY A 24 -15.26 15.05 -6.84
N LEU A 25 -14.17 15.54 -6.25
CA LEU A 25 -14.21 16.10 -4.90
C LEU A 25 -14.65 17.57 -4.97
N SER A 26 -15.88 17.86 -4.55
CA SER A 26 -16.37 19.23 -4.45
C SER A 26 -15.88 19.86 -3.14
N PRO A 27 -15.21 21.04 -3.17
CA PRO A 27 -14.87 21.76 -1.96
C PRO A 27 -16.06 22.57 -1.44
N ARG A 28 -16.30 22.50 -0.13
CA ARG A 28 -17.24 23.42 0.52
C ARG A 28 -16.58 24.79 0.63
N GLN A 29 -17.22 25.82 0.06
CA GLN A 29 -16.65 27.17 -0.04
C GLN A 29 -16.83 28.05 1.21
N GLU A 30 -17.68 27.63 2.15
CA GLU A 30 -18.02 28.42 3.35
C GLU A 30 -17.86 27.57 4.61
N PRO A 31 -17.37 28.16 5.73
CA PRO A 31 -17.29 27.47 7.01
C PRO A 31 -18.68 27.05 7.47
N SER A 32 -18.75 26.02 8.31
CA SER A 32 -20.04 25.67 8.88
C SER A 32 -20.58 26.79 9.79
N PRO A 33 -21.90 27.10 9.76
CA PRO A 33 -22.52 28.14 10.60
C PRO A 33 -22.31 27.96 12.11
N THR A 34 -21.85 26.77 12.52
CA THR A 34 -21.67 26.30 13.89
C THR A 34 -20.27 26.57 14.46
N ALA A 35 -19.31 27.03 13.65
CA ALA A 35 -17.93 27.31 14.09
C ALA A 35 -17.78 28.39 15.19
N GLY A 36 -18.87 29.08 15.57
CA GLY A 36 -18.90 30.12 16.61
C GLY A 36 -19.94 29.93 17.74
N ALA A 37 -20.60 28.77 17.86
CA ALA A 37 -21.67 28.57 18.85
C ALA A 37 -21.13 28.17 20.26
N PRO A 38 -21.59 28.77 21.38
CA PRO A 38 -21.21 28.34 22.72
C PRO A 38 -22.01 27.11 23.19
N ALA A 39 -21.32 26.15 23.82
CA ALA A 39 -21.80 25.14 24.79
C ALA A 39 -23.06 24.29 24.46
N ALA A 40 -23.57 24.28 23.23
CA ALA A 40 -24.36 23.16 22.72
C ALA A 40 -23.40 22.18 22.03
N GLN A 41 -23.65 20.86 22.13
CA GLN A 41 -22.86 19.84 21.41
C GLN A 41 -22.73 20.25 19.94
N SER A 42 -21.49 20.48 19.49
CA SER A 42 -21.20 20.90 18.12
C SER A 42 -21.83 19.91 17.13
N THR A 43 -22.62 20.41 16.17
CA THR A 43 -23.24 19.60 15.11
C THR A 43 -22.35 19.51 13.87
N ILE A 44 -21.10 19.96 13.96
CA ILE A 44 -20.18 20.06 12.81
C ILE A 44 -19.97 18.72 12.11
N CYS A 45 -19.94 17.62 12.88
CA CYS A 45 -19.91 16.27 12.34
C CYS A 45 -21.11 15.98 11.41
N GLY A 46 -22.31 16.38 11.83
CA GLY A 46 -23.52 16.32 11.03
C GLY A 46 -23.47 17.20 9.79
N ASP A 47 -23.00 18.44 9.94
CA ASP A 47 -22.90 19.37 8.80
C ASP A 47 -21.96 18.83 7.71
N ILE A 48 -20.86 18.18 8.09
CA ILE A 48 -19.93 17.51 7.16
C ILE A 48 -20.65 16.35 6.46
N VAL A 49 -21.27 15.45 7.21
CA VAL A 49 -21.92 14.26 6.65
C VAL A 49 -23.11 14.62 5.76
N ASP A 50 -23.89 15.64 6.13
CA ASP A 50 -24.98 16.16 5.30
C ASP A 50 -24.46 16.78 4.01
N ALA A 51 -23.32 17.47 4.04
CA ALA A 51 -22.68 18.00 2.84
C ALA A 51 -22.14 16.89 1.94
N VAL A 52 -21.57 15.82 2.48
CA VAL A 52 -21.14 14.63 1.73
C VAL A 52 -22.32 13.92 1.08
N ASN A 53 -23.43 13.79 1.82
CA ASN A 53 -24.63 13.10 1.35
C ASN A 53 -25.52 13.97 0.44
N SER A 54 -25.21 15.26 0.30
CA SER A 54 -25.92 16.17 -0.58
C SER A 54 -25.75 15.79 -2.06
N PRO A 55 -26.69 16.17 -2.94
CA PRO A 55 -26.53 15.97 -4.39
C PRO A 55 -25.25 16.58 -4.97
N GLU A 56 -24.70 17.61 -4.33
CA GLU A 56 -23.44 18.27 -4.69
C GLU A 56 -22.19 17.44 -4.33
N GLY A 57 -22.30 16.51 -3.38
CA GLY A 57 -21.27 15.51 -3.05
C GLY A 57 -19.95 16.09 -2.55
N PHE A 58 -19.98 16.99 -1.56
CA PHE A 58 -18.76 17.61 -1.04
C PHE A 58 -17.87 16.59 -0.34
N GLN A 59 -16.57 16.65 -0.59
CA GLN A 59 -15.59 15.75 0.04
C GLN A 59 -14.39 16.49 0.65
N ILE A 60 -14.28 17.79 0.41
CA ILE A 60 -13.24 18.63 0.99
C ILE A 60 -13.86 19.68 1.90
N PHE A 61 -13.30 19.76 3.08
CA PHE A 61 -13.72 20.62 4.17
C PHE A 61 -12.53 21.41 4.70
N TRP A 62 -12.80 22.43 5.51
CA TRP A 62 -11.74 23.11 6.25
C TRP A 62 -11.16 22.15 7.27
N ALA A 63 -9.84 22.13 7.41
CA ALA A 63 -9.19 21.24 8.36
C ALA A 63 -9.65 21.50 9.80
N SER A 64 -9.97 22.75 10.12
CA SER A 64 -10.54 23.16 11.41
C SER A 64 -11.89 22.52 11.71
N ASP A 65 -12.78 22.41 10.71
CA ASP A 65 -14.11 21.81 10.87
C ASP A 65 -13.99 20.30 11.13
N ALA A 66 -13.12 19.62 10.37
CA ALA A 66 -12.82 18.21 10.59
C ALA A 66 -12.19 17.98 11.99
N TYR A 67 -11.24 18.82 12.39
CA TYR A 67 -10.63 18.73 13.73
C TYR A 67 -11.63 18.97 14.86
N GLN A 68 -12.56 19.92 14.70
CA GLN A 68 -13.65 20.14 15.66
C GLN A 68 -14.57 18.92 15.73
N CYS A 69 -14.88 18.27 14.60
CA CYS A 69 -15.64 17.03 14.61
C CYS A 69 -14.90 15.91 15.35
N LEU A 70 -13.65 15.61 14.95
CA LEU A 70 -12.81 14.58 15.56
C LEU A 70 -12.63 14.80 17.07
N SER A 71 -12.38 16.05 17.47
CA SER A 71 -12.25 16.43 18.87
C SER A 71 -13.55 16.25 19.64
N SER A 72 -14.72 16.32 19.01
CA SER A 72 -16.03 16.12 19.68
C SER A 72 -16.37 14.65 19.97
N VAL A 73 -15.62 13.70 19.41
CA VAL A 73 -15.88 12.26 19.56
C VAL A 73 -15.54 11.82 21.00
N PRO A 74 -16.51 11.28 21.77
CA PRO A 74 -16.29 10.93 23.16
C PRO A 74 -15.30 9.77 23.31
N PHE A 75 -14.64 9.68 24.46
CA PHE A 75 -13.64 8.64 24.76
C PHE A 75 -14.21 7.58 25.72
N ASN A 76 -13.97 6.31 25.42
CA ASN A 76 -14.26 5.19 26.32
C ASN A 76 -12.97 4.43 26.69
N PRO A 77 -12.51 4.51 27.96
CA PRO A 77 -11.24 3.90 28.38
C PRO A 77 -11.24 2.37 28.28
N ALA A 78 -12.40 1.72 28.45
CA ALA A 78 -12.50 0.27 28.39
C ALA A 78 -12.33 -0.23 26.95
N VAL A 79 -12.92 0.47 25.97
CA VAL A 79 -12.75 0.16 24.54
C VAL A 79 -11.29 0.34 24.11
N ALA A 80 -10.70 1.48 24.46
CA ALA A 80 -9.29 1.78 24.17
C ALA A 80 -8.33 0.74 24.77
N SER A 81 -8.56 0.30 26.01
CA SER A 81 -7.72 -0.71 26.66
C SER A 81 -7.80 -2.09 25.98
N ARG A 82 -8.98 -2.47 25.46
CA ARG A 82 -9.14 -3.73 24.71
C ARG A 82 -8.43 -3.68 23.35
N PHE A 83 -8.55 -2.55 22.65
CA PHE A 83 -7.79 -2.32 21.42
C PHE A 83 -6.28 -2.36 21.64
N LEU A 84 -5.78 -1.72 22.70
CA LEU A 84 -4.36 -1.74 23.04
C LEU A 84 -3.86 -3.16 23.32
N LYS A 85 -4.66 -3.98 24.01
CA LYS A 85 -4.36 -5.39 24.23
C LYS A 85 -4.30 -6.16 22.91
N TYR A 86 -5.32 -6.06 22.07
CA TYR A 86 -5.38 -6.72 20.77
C TYR A 86 -4.18 -6.36 19.89
N TRP A 87 -3.87 -5.07 19.78
CA TRP A 87 -2.74 -4.59 19.02
C TRP A 87 -1.41 -5.09 19.58
N ASN A 88 -1.22 -5.06 20.91
CA ASN A 88 0.00 -5.57 21.52
C ASN A 88 0.21 -7.05 21.18
N GLU A 89 -0.83 -7.88 21.30
CA GLU A 89 -0.76 -9.30 20.97
C GLU A 89 -0.47 -9.53 19.47
N THR A 90 -0.98 -8.68 18.59
CA THR A 90 -0.71 -8.71 17.14
C THR A 90 0.73 -8.27 16.84
N MET A 91 1.20 -7.18 17.45
CA MET A 91 2.56 -6.68 17.23
C MET A 91 3.64 -7.62 17.72
N GLN A 92 3.35 -8.61 18.56
CA GLN A 92 4.32 -9.67 18.90
C GLN A 92 4.79 -10.45 17.65
N PHE A 93 4.03 -10.42 16.55
CA PHE A 93 4.40 -11.02 15.27
C PHE A 93 5.23 -10.11 14.36
N GLN A 94 5.36 -8.82 14.70
CA GLN A 94 6.26 -7.90 13.98
C GLN A 94 7.70 -8.37 14.17
N SER A 95 8.35 -8.74 13.07
CA SER A 95 9.67 -9.39 13.16
C SER A 95 10.75 -8.45 13.72
N THR A 96 10.62 -7.13 13.51
CA THR A 96 11.67 -6.16 13.85
C THR A 96 11.64 -5.58 15.27
N LEU A 97 10.74 -6.01 16.17
CA LEU A 97 10.54 -5.36 17.48
C LEU A 97 11.83 -5.09 18.27
N ALA A 98 12.72 -6.08 18.38
CA ALA A 98 13.97 -5.95 19.12
C ALA A 98 14.93 -4.92 18.49
N TYR A 99 14.97 -4.85 17.16
CA TYR A 99 15.77 -3.90 16.40
C TYR A 99 15.19 -2.48 16.42
N LEU A 100 13.87 -2.32 16.50
CA LEU A 100 13.28 -1.00 16.75
C LEU A 100 13.73 -0.44 18.10
N LYS A 101 13.75 -1.28 19.14
CA LYS A 101 14.18 -0.90 20.49
C LYS A 101 15.66 -0.56 20.55
N ASN A 102 16.50 -1.37 19.91
CA ASN A 102 17.96 -1.24 19.91
C ASN A 102 18.48 -1.29 18.46
N PRO A 103 18.34 -0.23 17.66
CA PRO A 103 18.80 -0.24 16.29
C PRO A 103 20.34 -0.23 16.23
N PRO A 104 20.94 -0.84 15.19
CA PRO A 104 22.39 -0.81 14.99
C PRO A 104 22.88 0.61 14.66
N GLU A 105 24.20 0.81 14.79
CA GLU A 105 24.84 2.06 14.39
C GLU A 105 24.61 2.34 12.89
N GLY A 106 24.25 3.58 12.57
CA GLY A 106 23.98 4.02 11.20
C GLY A 106 22.50 3.98 10.78
N TYR A 107 21.60 3.41 11.60
CA TYR A 107 20.15 3.56 11.38
C TYR A 107 19.72 5.02 11.52
N GLN A 108 19.02 5.56 10.52
CA GLN A 108 18.77 7.01 10.42
C GLN A 108 17.48 7.47 11.10
N GLN A 109 16.74 6.56 11.76
CA GLN A 109 15.54 6.90 12.52
C GLN A 109 15.73 6.69 14.04
N PRO A 110 14.94 7.37 14.89
CA PRO A 110 15.03 7.20 16.33
C PRO A 110 14.62 5.78 16.76
N ALA A 111 15.34 5.20 17.73
CA ALA A 111 14.94 3.95 18.37
C ALA A 111 13.55 4.07 19.00
N VAL A 112 12.77 2.98 19.02
CA VAL A 112 11.48 2.87 19.71
C VAL A 112 11.26 1.51 20.40
N ASP A 113 10.98 1.56 21.70
CA ASP A 113 10.52 0.41 22.47
C ASP A 113 8.98 0.38 22.42
N VAL A 114 8.44 -0.31 21.41
CA VAL A 114 7.00 -0.35 21.14
C VAL A 114 6.20 -0.85 22.36
N GLU A 115 6.71 -1.87 23.05
CA GLU A 115 6.03 -2.47 24.21
C GLU A 115 6.01 -1.53 25.42
N GLU A 116 7.09 -0.78 25.65
CA GLU A 116 7.12 0.27 26.68
C GLU A 116 6.18 1.43 26.33
N GLU A 117 6.14 1.89 25.08
CA GLU A 117 5.23 2.96 24.68
C GLU A 117 3.75 2.54 24.79
N LEU A 118 3.39 1.30 24.44
CA LEU A 118 2.05 0.77 24.67
C LEU A 118 1.70 0.76 26.17
N ARG A 119 2.64 0.41 27.07
CA ARG A 119 2.41 0.50 28.52
C ARG A 119 2.20 1.93 29.01
N LYS A 120 2.89 2.91 28.43
CA LYS A 120 2.67 4.33 28.75
C LYS A 120 1.29 4.81 28.29
N ILE A 121 0.85 4.40 27.11
CA ILE A 121 -0.51 4.69 26.62
C ILE A 121 -1.55 4.09 27.58
N GLN A 122 -1.38 2.83 28.01
CA GLN A 122 -2.28 2.23 29.00
C GLN A 122 -2.30 3.02 30.31
N ALA A 123 -1.14 3.43 30.84
CA ALA A 123 -1.08 4.24 32.05
C ALA A 123 -1.79 5.61 31.89
N ARG A 124 -1.73 6.21 30.68
CA ARG A 124 -2.48 7.43 30.35
C ARG A 124 -3.99 7.17 30.35
N ILE A 125 -4.46 6.05 29.80
CA ILE A 125 -5.87 5.62 29.86
C ILE A 125 -6.31 5.51 31.33
N ASP A 126 -5.56 4.76 32.14
CA ASP A 126 -5.89 4.49 33.56
C ASP A 126 -5.92 5.77 34.40
N SER A 127 -5.10 6.76 34.06
CA SER A 127 -5.06 8.06 34.74
C SER A 127 -6.14 9.05 34.29
N GLY A 128 -6.98 8.68 33.31
CA GLY A 128 -7.99 9.56 32.73
C GLY A 128 -7.39 10.74 31.94
N PHE A 129 -6.20 10.55 31.35
CA PHE A 129 -5.49 11.58 30.59
C PHE A 129 -6.28 12.02 29.33
N TYR A 130 -6.71 11.06 28.52
CA TYR A 130 -7.42 11.34 27.26
C TYR A 130 -8.83 11.86 27.52
N LYS A 131 -9.18 12.98 26.87
CA LYS A 131 -10.49 13.63 27.03
C LYS A 131 -11.46 13.34 25.88
N ASN A 132 -10.94 12.95 24.73
CA ASN A 132 -11.70 12.59 23.54
C ASN A 132 -11.00 11.45 22.79
N GLN A 133 -11.70 10.82 21.87
CA GLN A 133 -11.19 9.67 21.12
C GLN A 133 -9.99 10.05 20.24
N TYR A 134 -10.04 11.22 19.58
CA TYR A 134 -8.97 11.73 18.73
C TYR A 134 -7.62 11.79 19.46
N ALA A 135 -7.58 12.27 20.71
CA ALA A 135 -6.35 12.38 21.48
C ALA A 135 -5.72 11.02 21.79
N PHE A 136 -6.53 10.00 22.07
CA PHE A 136 -6.06 8.63 22.25
C PHE A 136 -5.52 8.06 20.93
N GLU A 137 -6.33 8.12 19.87
CA GLU A 137 -5.96 7.54 18.58
C GLU A 137 -4.74 8.25 17.96
N ALA A 138 -4.58 9.55 18.15
CA ALA A 138 -3.43 10.30 17.63
C ALA A 138 -2.13 9.94 18.36
N ASP A 139 -2.17 9.72 19.69
CA ASP A 139 -1.03 9.20 20.45
C ASP A 139 -0.64 7.79 19.97
N PHE A 140 -1.66 6.96 19.71
CA PHE A 140 -1.47 5.60 19.25
C PHE A 140 -0.90 5.56 17.82
N GLN A 141 -1.43 6.38 16.92
CA GLN A 141 -0.98 6.46 15.53
C GLN A 141 0.47 6.93 15.43
N LEU A 142 0.90 7.87 16.29
CA LEU A 142 2.31 8.25 16.40
C LEU A 142 3.21 7.06 16.74
N LEU A 143 2.77 6.18 17.64
CA LEU A 143 3.52 4.98 17.97
C LEU A 143 3.61 4.03 16.78
N THR A 144 2.52 3.85 16.02
CA THR A 144 2.52 3.09 14.77
C THR A 144 3.54 3.65 13.79
N TYR A 145 3.57 4.97 13.58
CA TYR A 145 4.52 5.62 12.66
C TYR A 145 5.97 5.55 13.14
N ALA A 146 6.21 5.59 14.46
CA ALA A 146 7.54 5.48 15.04
C ALA A 146 8.24 4.14 14.73
N THR A 147 7.51 3.12 14.26
CA THR A 147 8.12 1.87 13.78
C THR A 147 8.92 2.06 12.49
N ASN A 148 8.66 3.13 11.72
CA ASN A 148 9.35 3.43 10.46
C ASN A 148 9.39 2.24 9.49
N ASP A 149 8.32 1.45 9.49
CA ASP A 149 8.11 0.31 8.61
C ASP A 149 6.76 0.46 7.90
N GLY A 150 6.79 0.66 6.57
CA GLY A 150 5.59 0.81 5.75
C GLY A 150 4.68 -0.43 5.69
N HIS A 151 5.10 -1.58 6.24
CA HIS A 151 4.18 -2.70 6.47
C HIS A 151 3.43 -2.60 7.79
N VAL A 152 3.90 -1.80 8.76
CA VAL A 152 3.18 -1.54 10.02
C VAL A 152 2.16 -0.44 9.80
N GLN A 153 0.92 -0.84 9.52
CA GLN A 153 -0.14 0.06 9.09
C GLN A 153 -1.30 0.03 10.09
N LEU A 154 -1.96 1.17 10.31
CA LEU A 154 -3.21 1.23 11.04
C LEU A 154 -4.15 2.25 10.41
N THR A 155 -5.29 1.76 9.96
CA THR A 155 -6.46 2.55 9.55
C THR A 155 -7.63 2.09 10.39
N ALA A 156 -7.94 2.82 11.45
CA ALA A 156 -8.95 2.44 12.44
C ALA A 156 -9.53 3.69 13.11
N GLY A 157 -10.67 3.51 13.79
CA GLY A 157 -11.21 4.53 14.67
C GLY A 157 -11.61 5.83 13.97
N ALA A 158 -11.80 6.88 14.77
CA ALA A 158 -12.20 8.21 14.33
C ALA A 158 -11.15 8.87 13.41
N LEU A 159 -9.85 8.65 13.63
CA LEU A 159 -8.78 9.16 12.78
C LEU A 159 -8.87 8.69 11.33
N SER A 160 -9.52 7.55 11.08
CA SER A 160 -9.72 7.07 9.70
C SER A 160 -10.72 7.90 8.90
N ALA A 161 -11.48 8.80 9.53
CA ALA A 161 -12.53 9.58 8.88
C ALA A 161 -11.99 10.69 7.96
N PHE A 162 -10.82 11.25 8.26
CA PHE A 162 -10.27 12.39 7.52
C PHE A 162 -8.78 12.22 7.21
N SER A 163 -8.37 12.77 6.07
CA SER A 163 -6.97 13.04 5.73
C SER A 163 -6.78 14.56 5.59
N PHE A 164 -5.58 15.08 5.84
CA PHE A 164 -5.29 16.52 5.81
C PHE A 164 -4.30 16.87 4.69
N GLY A 165 -4.43 18.07 4.13
CA GLY A 165 -3.56 18.51 3.04
C GLY A 165 -3.60 20.00 2.77
N SER A 166 -2.59 20.47 2.06
CA SER A 166 -2.51 21.79 1.47
C SER A 166 -3.37 21.83 0.20
N PRO A 167 -4.02 22.97 -0.11
CA PRO A 167 -4.76 23.14 -1.35
C PRO A 167 -3.87 23.27 -2.60
N PHE A 168 -2.54 23.27 -2.43
CA PHE A 168 -1.55 23.27 -3.51
C PHE A 168 -0.40 22.31 -3.21
N GLU A 169 0.32 21.90 -4.26
CA GLU A 169 1.52 21.08 -4.14
C GLU A 169 2.80 21.90 -4.16
N ILE A 170 3.87 21.31 -3.61
CA ILE A 170 5.20 21.92 -3.56
C ILE A 170 6.26 21.04 -4.22
N THR A 171 7.34 21.66 -4.68
CA THR A 171 8.49 20.96 -5.28
C THR A 171 9.81 21.58 -4.83
N SER A 172 10.78 20.73 -4.53
CA SER A 172 12.12 21.11 -4.10
C SER A 172 13.10 21.02 -5.28
N VAL A 173 13.60 22.16 -5.77
CA VAL A 173 14.52 22.24 -6.92
C VAL A 173 15.76 23.08 -6.62
N SER A 174 16.90 22.61 -7.12
CA SER A 174 18.16 23.34 -7.18
C SER A 174 18.20 24.25 -8.41
N ALA A 175 18.84 25.41 -8.28
CA ALA A 175 18.99 26.37 -9.37
C ALA A 175 19.89 25.83 -10.50
N ASP A 176 20.92 25.06 -10.15
CA ASP A 176 21.96 24.58 -11.06
C ASP A 176 22.30 23.08 -10.90
N GLY A 177 21.63 22.38 -9.98
CA GLY A 177 21.92 20.98 -9.65
C GLY A 177 23.07 20.81 -8.64
N LYS A 178 23.62 21.91 -8.10
CA LYS A 178 24.71 21.94 -7.13
C LYS A 178 24.34 22.67 -5.85
N GLU A 179 23.77 23.87 -5.99
CA GLU A 179 23.26 24.63 -4.87
C GLU A 179 22.14 23.86 -4.15
N ALA A 180 22.03 24.08 -2.85
CA ALA A 180 20.96 23.49 -2.06
C ALA A 180 19.59 23.84 -2.67
N PRO A 181 18.70 22.85 -2.89
CA PRO A 181 17.36 23.09 -3.39
C PRO A 181 16.57 24.09 -2.56
N LYS A 182 15.71 24.85 -3.24
CA LYS A 182 14.66 25.65 -2.62
C LYS A 182 13.29 25.09 -2.98
N VAL A 183 12.29 25.42 -2.17
CA VAL A 183 10.92 24.91 -2.34
C VAL A 183 10.07 25.95 -3.08
N TYR A 184 9.28 25.50 -4.03
CA TYR A 184 8.40 26.33 -4.86
C TYR A 184 6.99 25.72 -4.85
N ILE A 185 5.97 26.55 -5.09
CA ILE A 185 4.66 26.05 -5.48
C ILE A 185 4.82 25.37 -6.84
N THR A 186 4.33 24.14 -6.97
CA THR A 186 4.56 23.36 -8.19
C THR A 186 3.85 23.98 -9.40
N ASP A 187 2.69 24.61 -9.21
CA ASP A 187 1.97 25.30 -10.29
C ASP A 187 2.78 26.43 -10.89
N ASP A 188 3.46 27.21 -10.05
CA ASP A 188 4.37 28.26 -10.51
C ASP A 188 5.46 27.69 -11.42
N ILE A 189 5.99 26.50 -11.12
CA ILE A 189 6.99 25.83 -11.97
C ILE A 189 6.40 25.45 -13.33
N LEU A 190 5.17 24.94 -13.41
CA LEU A 190 4.57 24.56 -14.69
C LEU A 190 4.16 25.78 -15.51
N ASP A 191 3.45 26.71 -14.89
CA ASP A 191 2.88 27.88 -15.55
C ASP A 191 3.99 28.78 -16.11
N SER A 192 5.06 28.97 -15.34
CA SER A 192 6.20 29.78 -15.77
C SER A 192 6.86 29.28 -17.06
N GLN A 193 6.80 27.98 -17.38
CA GLN A 193 7.35 27.43 -18.62
C GLN A 193 6.68 27.98 -19.88
N THR A 194 5.40 28.35 -19.78
CA THR A 194 4.60 28.85 -20.91
C THR A 194 4.30 30.34 -20.84
N GLN A 195 4.32 30.92 -19.63
CA GLN A 195 3.87 32.29 -19.37
C GLN A 195 5.01 33.33 -19.31
N GLY A 196 6.28 32.91 -19.36
CA GLY A 196 7.41 33.82 -19.55
C GLY A 196 7.83 34.63 -18.31
N TRP A 197 7.51 34.15 -17.11
CA TRP A 197 8.00 34.67 -15.83
C TRP A 197 8.86 33.62 -15.11
N LYS A 198 9.46 33.95 -13.96
CA LYS A 198 10.27 33.01 -13.18
C LYS A 198 9.61 32.70 -11.83
N PRO A 199 9.47 31.43 -11.45
CA PRO A 199 8.88 31.06 -10.17
C PRO A 199 9.76 31.53 -9.01
N SER A 200 9.13 31.90 -7.89
CA SER A 200 9.85 32.35 -6.69
C SER A 200 9.83 31.26 -5.63
N PRO A 201 10.94 31.03 -4.92
CA PRO A 201 10.94 30.16 -3.76
C PRO A 201 10.01 30.66 -2.66
N ILE A 202 9.46 29.71 -1.92
CA ILE A 202 8.80 29.94 -0.65
C ILE A 202 9.88 30.23 0.39
N LYS A 203 9.71 31.34 1.10
CA LYS A 203 10.60 31.80 2.17
C LYS A 203 10.13 31.31 3.54
N THR A 204 8.82 31.43 3.81
CA THR A 204 8.25 30.99 5.08
C THR A 204 6.89 30.34 4.87
N ILE A 205 6.57 29.37 5.72
CA ILE A 205 5.22 28.82 5.90
C ILE A 205 4.78 29.17 7.32
N ASN A 206 3.64 29.84 7.47
CA ASN A 206 3.12 30.31 8.77
C ASN A 206 4.13 31.13 9.59
N GLY A 207 4.99 31.89 8.91
CA GLY A 207 6.04 32.72 9.52
C GLY A 207 7.29 31.95 9.97
N GLU A 208 7.32 30.63 9.83
CA GLU A 208 8.49 29.77 10.08
C GLU A 208 9.29 29.55 8.78
N ASP A 209 10.61 29.39 8.88
CA ASP A 209 11.45 29.01 7.73
C ASP A 209 10.91 27.75 7.04
N THR A 210 10.83 27.78 5.72
CA THR A 210 10.22 26.70 4.94
C THR A 210 10.88 25.34 5.15
N ILE A 211 12.20 25.28 5.27
CA ILE A 211 12.90 24.01 5.43
C ILE A 211 12.69 23.47 6.85
N GLU A 212 12.73 24.35 7.86
CA GLU A 212 12.42 23.98 9.24
C GLU A 212 10.99 23.43 9.38
N TYR A 213 10.00 24.16 8.85
CA TYR A 213 8.60 23.77 8.89
C TYR A 213 8.35 22.42 8.20
N LEU A 214 8.86 22.25 6.97
CA LEU A 214 8.62 21.03 6.20
C LEU A 214 9.37 19.82 6.76
N ASN A 215 10.53 19.99 7.40
CA ASN A 215 11.18 18.89 8.10
C ASN A 215 10.34 18.38 9.28
N LYS A 216 9.71 19.29 10.04
CA LYS A 216 8.78 18.93 11.12
C LYS A 216 7.53 18.25 10.58
N TYR A 217 6.95 18.80 9.50
CA TYR A 217 5.77 18.25 8.85
C TYR A 217 6.03 16.85 8.27
N ALA A 218 7.16 16.66 7.59
CA ALA A 218 7.61 15.36 7.07
C ALA A 218 7.77 14.35 8.19
N ALA A 219 8.52 14.66 9.24
CA ALA A 219 8.73 13.73 10.36
C ALA A 219 7.41 13.36 11.07
N LEU A 220 6.45 14.28 11.14
CA LEU A 220 5.15 14.04 11.76
C LEU A 220 4.24 13.13 10.94
N ASN A 221 4.22 13.29 9.61
CA ASN A 221 3.30 12.58 8.71
C ASN A 221 3.99 11.49 7.88
N SER A 222 5.28 11.25 8.09
CA SER A 222 6.04 10.17 7.47
C SER A 222 5.59 8.85 8.05
N TRP A 223 5.31 7.92 7.15
CA TRP A 223 4.95 6.57 7.51
C TRP A 223 5.79 5.58 6.71
N GLY A 224 6.72 4.94 7.40
CA GLY A 224 7.41 3.76 6.88
C GLY A 224 8.76 3.97 6.22
N PHE A 225 9.36 5.17 6.31
CA PHE A 225 10.67 5.45 5.75
C PHE A 225 11.79 5.37 6.80
N VAL A 226 12.93 4.81 6.39
CA VAL A 226 14.09 4.60 7.27
C VAL A 226 15.12 5.71 7.21
N GLU A 227 14.89 6.78 6.44
CA GLU A 227 15.78 7.96 6.37
C GLU A 227 15.00 9.26 6.08
N PRO A 228 15.38 10.39 6.70
CA PRO A 228 14.66 11.65 6.52
C PRO A 228 14.71 12.32 5.14
N HIS A 229 15.63 11.91 4.26
CA HIS A 229 15.65 12.39 2.87
C HIS A 229 14.46 11.84 2.06
N ALA A 230 14.03 10.61 2.32
CA ALA A 230 12.86 10.04 1.66
C ALA A 230 11.55 10.66 2.17
N GLU A 231 11.45 10.95 3.47
CA GLU A 231 10.33 11.69 4.05
C GLU A 231 10.16 13.07 3.40
N TRP A 232 11.28 13.77 3.18
CA TRP A 232 11.31 15.04 2.45
C TRP A 232 10.76 14.88 1.03
N ASN A 233 11.21 13.85 0.30
CA ASN A 233 10.73 13.60 -1.05
C ASN A 233 9.24 13.24 -1.06
N GLN A 234 8.71 12.56 -0.04
CA GLN A 234 7.29 12.22 0.06
C GLN A 234 6.37 13.46 0.06
N LEU A 235 6.85 14.60 0.57
CA LEU A 235 6.12 15.88 0.53
C LEU A 235 6.02 16.49 -0.86
N MET A 236 6.94 16.14 -1.77
CA MET A 236 7.12 16.83 -3.04
C MET A 236 6.24 16.22 -4.12
N SER A 237 5.77 17.06 -5.03
CA SER A 237 5.11 16.64 -6.27
C SER A 237 6.09 15.84 -7.15
N SER A 238 5.56 14.89 -7.93
CA SER A 238 6.37 14.04 -8.81
C SER A 238 5.56 13.58 -10.01
N PRO A 239 6.07 13.71 -11.24
CA PRO A 239 5.39 13.17 -12.41
C PRO A 239 5.17 11.65 -12.36
N ALA A 240 6.01 10.90 -11.63
CA ALA A 240 5.81 9.47 -11.41
C ALA A 240 4.64 9.18 -10.46
N LEU A 241 4.29 10.11 -9.57
CA LEU A 241 3.10 10.02 -8.72
C LEU A 241 1.84 10.46 -9.47
N ASP A 242 1.96 11.49 -10.33
CA ASP A 242 0.86 12.01 -11.15
C ASP A 242 0.22 10.90 -12.01
N ILE A 243 1.04 10.05 -12.65
CA ILE A 243 0.58 8.93 -13.48
C ILE A 243 -0.02 7.77 -12.67
N GLN A 244 0.19 7.76 -11.35
CA GLN A 244 -0.42 6.81 -10.42
C GLN A 244 -1.71 7.36 -9.79
N GLY A 245 -2.03 8.64 -10.02
CA GLY A 245 -3.20 9.31 -9.44
C GLY A 245 -3.11 9.52 -7.93
N GLY A 246 -1.91 9.46 -7.35
CA GLY A 246 -1.70 9.63 -5.91
C GLY A 246 -1.54 11.09 -5.49
N LEU A 247 -1.74 11.35 -4.20
CA LEU A 247 -1.46 12.65 -3.57
C LEU A 247 -0.13 12.62 -2.82
N THR A 248 0.51 13.77 -2.69
CA THR A 248 1.68 13.91 -1.81
C THR A 248 1.24 13.93 -0.34
N THR A 249 2.18 13.66 0.56
CA THR A 249 1.91 13.83 2.00
C THR A 249 1.54 15.27 2.35
N PHE A 250 2.05 16.26 1.62
CA PHE A 250 1.74 17.67 1.85
C PHE A 250 0.36 18.08 1.31
N SER A 251 -0.11 17.47 0.21
CA SER A 251 -1.34 17.85 -0.52
C SER A 251 -2.55 16.96 -0.26
N GLY A 252 -2.46 15.98 0.65
CA GLY A 252 -3.62 15.17 1.04
C GLY A 252 -3.32 13.88 1.79
N GLY A 253 -2.04 13.47 1.89
CA GLY A 253 -1.62 12.30 2.66
C GLY A 253 -1.34 12.57 4.15
N GLY A 254 -1.62 13.76 4.67
CA GLY A 254 -1.38 14.09 6.08
C GLY A 254 -2.39 13.41 7.01
N THR A 255 -1.92 12.85 8.13
CA THR A 255 -2.78 12.18 9.12
C THR A 255 -3.15 13.08 10.28
N PHE A 256 -2.24 13.97 10.67
CA PHE A 256 -2.42 14.81 11.83
C PHE A 256 -2.88 16.21 11.43
N TYR A 257 -3.80 16.77 12.21
CA TYR A 257 -4.31 18.12 11.96
C TYR A 257 -3.16 19.14 11.95
N PRO A 258 -2.92 19.84 10.82
CA PRO A 258 -1.75 20.71 10.65
C PRO A 258 -1.96 22.14 11.19
N GLY A 259 -3.16 22.45 11.68
CA GLY A 259 -3.60 23.81 12.02
C GLY A 259 -4.59 24.37 11.01
N GLU A 260 -5.10 25.58 11.27
CA GLU A 260 -6.16 26.21 10.46
C GLU A 260 -5.57 26.97 9.27
N ASN A 261 -4.70 27.94 9.55
CA ASN A 261 -4.17 28.84 8.54
C ASN A 261 -2.95 28.24 7.83
N LEU A 262 -2.83 28.54 6.54
CA LEU A 262 -1.67 28.27 5.71
C LEU A 262 -1.28 29.57 4.98
N THR A 263 -0.33 30.30 5.55
CA THR A 263 0.22 31.52 4.97
C THR A 263 1.61 31.25 4.40
N VAL A 264 1.79 31.56 3.12
CA VAL A 264 3.05 31.37 2.39
C VAL A 264 3.62 32.74 2.02
N THR A 265 4.89 32.98 2.33
CA THR A 265 5.59 34.19 1.84
C THR A 265 6.72 33.81 0.88
N PHE A 266 6.97 34.65 -0.13
CA PHE A 266 7.92 34.37 -1.21
C PHE A 266 9.20 35.20 -1.08
N GLU A 267 10.32 34.67 -1.57
CA GLU A 267 11.61 35.38 -1.55
C GLU A 267 11.64 36.64 -2.42
N ASN A 268 10.87 36.69 -3.50
CA ASN A 268 10.80 37.84 -4.42
C ASN A 268 9.99 39.03 -3.86
N GLY A 269 9.35 38.88 -2.70
CA GLY A 269 8.53 39.91 -2.07
C GLY A 269 7.16 40.13 -2.69
N THR A 270 6.64 39.18 -3.48
CA THR A 270 5.22 39.19 -3.86
C THR A 270 4.34 39.06 -2.63
N ASP A 271 3.09 39.53 -2.74
CA ASP A 271 2.13 39.47 -1.64
C ASP A 271 2.02 38.03 -1.11
N PRO A 272 1.92 37.85 0.23
CA PRO A 272 1.71 36.54 0.82
C PRO A 272 0.50 35.84 0.22
N LEU A 273 0.61 34.53 0.02
CA LEU A 273 -0.53 33.68 -0.28
C LEU A 273 -1.14 33.23 1.06
N ASP A 274 -2.25 33.85 1.42
CA ASP A 274 -3.05 33.45 2.57
C ASP A 274 -4.13 32.45 2.14
N THR A 275 -4.07 31.25 2.69
CA THR A 275 -5.05 30.19 2.48
C THR A 275 -5.26 29.38 3.77
N ILE A 276 -5.97 28.25 3.66
CA ILE A 276 -6.31 27.37 4.77
C ILE A 276 -5.86 25.94 4.47
N TRP A 277 -5.60 25.19 5.54
CA TRP A 277 -5.48 23.74 5.44
C TRP A 277 -6.84 23.12 5.16
N ILE A 278 -6.84 22.06 4.36
CA ILE A 278 -8.06 21.32 4.02
C ILE A 278 -8.03 19.93 4.66
N ALA A 279 -9.23 19.37 4.85
CA ALA A 279 -9.47 17.99 5.20
C ALA A 279 -10.28 17.30 4.10
N ILE A 280 -9.90 16.09 3.74
CA ILE A 280 -10.59 15.20 2.82
C ILE A 280 -11.36 14.20 3.68
N TYR A 281 -12.67 14.08 3.48
CA TYR A 281 -13.47 13.04 4.12
C TYR A 281 -13.26 11.72 3.37
N ASN A 282 -12.92 10.66 4.11
CA ASN A 282 -12.47 9.39 3.52
C ASN A 282 -13.62 8.40 3.25
N GLU A 283 -14.88 8.79 3.45
CA GLU A 283 -16.04 7.93 3.19
C GLU A 283 -16.86 8.43 2.00
N LEU A 284 -17.49 7.48 1.32
CA LEU A 284 -18.37 7.77 0.18
C LEU A 284 -19.75 8.23 0.66
N ALA A 285 -20.43 9.00 -0.20
CA ALA A 285 -21.77 9.50 0.08
C ALA A 285 -22.76 8.38 0.42
N ASN A 286 -23.46 8.56 1.53
CA ASN A 286 -24.45 7.67 2.13
C ASN A 286 -23.92 6.36 2.74
N PHE A 287 -22.60 6.11 2.75
CA PHE A 287 -22.03 4.86 3.29
C PHE A 287 -22.04 4.80 4.82
N THR A 288 -22.01 5.94 5.49
CA THR A 288 -22.03 6.03 6.96
C THR A 288 -23.44 6.13 7.55
N GLY A 289 -24.43 6.51 6.74
CA GLY A 289 -25.73 7.01 7.22
C GLY A 289 -25.64 8.45 7.76
N PRO A 290 -26.75 9.04 8.22
CA PRO A 290 -26.70 10.35 8.86
C PRO A 290 -26.04 10.20 10.23
N LEU A 291 -24.83 10.73 10.38
CA LEU A 291 -24.15 10.89 11.66
C LEU A 291 -24.28 12.36 12.04
N THR A 292 -24.79 12.68 13.22
CA THR A 292 -25.15 14.06 13.60
C THR A 292 -24.27 14.63 14.70
N THR A 293 -23.72 13.77 15.56
CA THR A 293 -22.94 14.13 16.74
C THR A 293 -21.60 13.41 16.78
N GLY A 294 -20.69 13.86 17.64
CA GLY A 294 -19.47 13.11 17.96
C GLY A 294 -19.75 11.70 18.50
N GLY A 295 -20.89 11.49 19.19
CA GLY A 295 -21.33 10.17 19.62
C GLY A 295 -21.72 9.25 18.47
N ASP A 296 -22.36 9.78 17.42
CA ASP A 296 -22.66 9.00 16.21
C ASP A 296 -21.37 8.61 15.47
N PHE A 297 -20.40 9.53 15.41
CA PHE A 297 -19.05 9.25 14.90
C PHE A 297 -18.36 8.16 15.71
N TYR A 298 -18.46 8.19 17.04
CA TYR A 298 -17.93 7.14 17.90
C TYR A 298 -18.54 5.77 17.54
N ASN A 299 -19.86 5.69 17.47
CA ASN A 299 -20.53 4.42 17.15
C ASN A 299 -20.11 3.88 15.78
N TYR A 300 -20.03 4.73 14.75
CA TYR A 300 -19.67 4.26 13.40
C TYR A 300 -18.17 3.97 13.23
N PHE A 301 -17.30 4.93 13.56
CA PHE A 301 -15.87 4.82 13.29
C PHE A 301 -15.12 4.01 14.36
N VAL A 302 -15.56 4.06 15.63
CA VAL A 302 -14.88 3.36 16.73
C VAL A 302 -15.52 2.01 17.04
N LEU A 303 -16.85 1.90 17.06
CA LEU A 303 -17.52 0.62 17.33
C LEU A 303 -17.88 -0.17 16.07
N GLY A 304 -17.89 0.48 14.90
CA GLY A 304 -18.28 -0.16 13.64
C GLY A 304 -19.79 -0.33 13.48
N GLU A 305 -20.59 0.41 14.24
CA GLU A 305 -22.05 0.32 14.27
C GLU A 305 -22.70 1.32 13.30
N LEU A 306 -23.67 0.85 12.53
CA LEU A 306 -24.49 1.74 11.71
C LEU A 306 -25.58 2.40 12.56
N PRO A 307 -25.94 3.68 12.28
CA PRO A 307 -27.06 4.31 12.93
C PRO A 307 -28.37 3.59 12.56
N ALA A 308 -29.35 3.56 13.47
CA ALA A 308 -30.65 2.93 13.21
C ALA A 308 -31.41 3.57 12.03
N SER A 309 -31.07 4.80 11.68
CA SER A 309 -31.58 5.57 10.53
C SER A 309 -30.84 5.29 9.22
N PHE A 310 -29.82 4.41 9.23
CA PHE A 310 -29.11 4.00 8.02
C PHE A 310 -30.08 3.36 7.03
N ASP A 311 -30.06 3.86 5.80
CA ASP A 311 -30.90 3.38 4.72
C ASP A 311 -30.01 2.88 3.58
N PRO A 312 -29.82 1.55 3.45
CA PRO A 312 -28.97 1.01 2.40
C PRO A 312 -29.53 1.26 0.99
N THR A 313 -30.80 1.67 0.85
CA THR A 313 -31.37 2.03 -0.46
C THR A 313 -30.88 3.38 -0.97
N LYS A 314 -30.30 4.22 -0.10
CA LYS A 314 -29.71 5.52 -0.46
C LYS A 314 -28.25 5.42 -0.89
N ILE A 315 -27.63 4.25 -0.76
CA ILE A 315 -26.29 4.03 -1.27
C ILE A 315 -26.34 4.19 -2.79
N VAL A 316 -25.83 5.31 -3.26
CA VAL A 316 -25.59 5.51 -4.68
C VAL A 316 -24.26 4.82 -4.94
N ALA A 317 -24.32 3.67 -5.61
CA ALA A 317 -23.10 3.06 -6.10
C ALA A 317 -22.36 4.10 -6.96
N PRO A 318 -21.04 4.29 -6.77
CA PRO A 318 -20.29 5.24 -7.58
C PRO A 318 -20.57 4.95 -9.06
N THR A 319 -21.11 5.94 -9.77
CA THR A 319 -21.25 5.88 -11.21
C THR A 319 -19.87 6.01 -11.80
N PHE A 320 -19.24 4.88 -12.08
CA PHE A 320 -18.05 4.86 -12.92
C PHE A 320 -18.49 5.27 -14.32
N THR A 321 -17.93 6.36 -14.83
CA THR A 321 -17.90 6.58 -16.27
C THR A 321 -17.22 5.36 -16.90
N ASP A 322 -17.70 4.94 -18.07
CA ASP A 322 -16.94 3.95 -18.85
C ASP A 322 -15.48 4.42 -18.90
N PRO A 323 -14.49 3.52 -18.69
CA PRO A 323 -13.10 3.89 -18.78
C PRO A 323 -12.90 4.69 -20.06
N SER A 324 -12.33 5.89 -19.94
CA SER A 324 -11.84 6.58 -21.12
C SER A 324 -10.94 5.63 -21.90
N GLU A 325 -10.87 5.77 -23.22
CA GLU A 325 -9.92 4.96 -23.99
C GLU A 325 -8.54 5.07 -23.33
N PRO A 326 -7.86 3.93 -23.07
CA PRO A 326 -6.60 3.94 -22.36
C PRO A 326 -5.62 4.83 -23.13
N PRO A 327 -4.93 5.77 -22.46
CA PRO A 327 -3.91 6.57 -23.12
C PRO A 327 -2.84 5.70 -23.79
N ALA A 328 -2.23 6.22 -24.84
CA ALA A 328 -1.09 5.57 -25.50
C ALA A 328 0.26 5.96 -24.85
N ASP A 329 0.28 7.02 -24.03
CA ASP A 329 1.46 7.54 -23.34
C ASP A 329 1.09 8.27 -22.05
N TRP A 330 2.12 8.62 -21.27
CA TRP A 330 1.98 9.31 -19.99
C TRP A 330 2.10 10.83 -20.06
N ASN A 331 2.26 11.43 -21.25
CA ASN A 331 2.60 12.84 -21.39
C ASN A 331 1.54 13.73 -20.74
N ASN A 332 0.27 13.53 -21.05
CA ASN A 332 -0.81 14.38 -20.55
C ASN A 332 -1.05 14.20 -19.04
N ALA A 333 -1.02 12.96 -18.54
CA ALA A 333 -1.20 12.67 -17.12
C ALA A 333 -0.07 13.24 -16.24
N SER A 334 1.09 13.51 -16.83
CA SER A 334 2.31 13.98 -16.16
C SER A 334 2.69 15.43 -16.48
N TYR A 335 1.77 16.24 -17.01
CA TYR A 335 2.02 17.65 -17.40
C TYR A 335 3.16 17.83 -18.40
N GLY A 336 3.31 16.87 -19.30
CA GLY A 336 4.36 16.88 -20.32
C GLY A 336 5.70 16.34 -19.86
N ALA A 337 5.82 15.84 -18.62
CA ALA A 337 7.09 15.35 -18.10
C ALA A 337 7.56 14.06 -18.79
N TYR A 338 6.66 13.08 -18.94
CA TYR A 338 6.93 11.89 -19.73
C TYR A 338 6.88 12.22 -21.22
N PRO A 339 7.80 11.69 -22.05
CA PRO A 339 7.77 11.94 -23.50
C PRO A 339 6.51 11.36 -24.15
N VAL A 340 6.03 12.03 -25.20
CA VAL A 340 5.05 11.47 -26.13
C VAL A 340 5.62 10.27 -26.88
N ASN A 341 4.77 9.31 -27.24
CA ASN A 341 5.14 8.12 -28.04
C ASN A 341 6.31 7.30 -27.46
N PRO A 342 6.13 6.61 -26.32
CA PRO A 342 7.14 5.68 -25.82
C PRO A 342 7.45 4.59 -26.86
N ASP A 343 8.71 4.14 -26.93
CA ASP A 343 9.13 3.03 -27.79
C ASP A 343 8.50 1.70 -27.36
N ILE A 344 8.24 1.58 -26.06
CA ILE A 344 7.53 0.46 -25.43
C ILE A 344 6.42 1.03 -24.57
N ALA A 345 5.19 0.59 -24.78
CA ALA A 345 4.06 0.84 -23.89
C ALA A 345 3.44 -0.50 -23.51
N GLN A 346 3.28 -0.75 -22.22
CA GLN A 346 2.42 -1.84 -21.76
C GLN A 346 1.00 -1.60 -22.30
N PRO A 347 0.29 -2.62 -22.78
CA PRO A 347 -1.12 -2.47 -23.14
C PRO A 347 -1.96 -1.93 -21.99
N ASP A 348 -3.02 -1.20 -22.32
CA ASP A 348 -3.99 -0.66 -21.36
C ASP A 348 -3.35 0.31 -20.34
N LEU A 349 -2.48 1.23 -20.80
CA LEU A 349 -1.96 2.28 -19.91
C LEU A 349 -3.11 3.11 -19.35
N GLY A 350 -3.02 3.49 -18.08
CA GLY A 350 -3.93 4.45 -17.47
C GLY A 350 -3.97 4.35 -15.94
N VAL A 351 -4.27 5.47 -15.27
CA VAL A 351 -4.36 5.55 -13.80
C VAL A 351 -5.34 4.52 -13.22
N THR A 352 -6.43 4.26 -13.94
CA THR A 352 -7.48 3.29 -13.58
C THR A 352 -7.45 2.01 -14.42
N HIS A 353 -6.34 1.76 -15.11
CA HIS A 353 -6.17 0.66 -16.06
C HIS A 353 -5.04 -0.28 -15.63
N GLY A 354 -4.81 -1.37 -16.37
CA GLY A 354 -3.81 -2.38 -15.99
C GLY A 354 -2.35 -2.03 -16.32
N GLY A 355 -2.14 -1.06 -17.20
CA GLY A 355 -0.84 -0.71 -17.78
C GLY A 355 -0.11 0.42 -17.06
N VAL A 356 1.18 0.21 -16.75
CA VAL A 356 2.05 1.23 -16.12
C VAL A 356 3.44 1.34 -16.75
N VAL A 357 3.94 0.28 -17.38
CA VAL A 357 5.32 0.22 -17.89
C VAL A 357 5.47 0.99 -19.20
N THR A 358 6.50 1.84 -19.27
CA THR A 358 6.94 2.50 -20.50
C THR A 358 8.45 2.38 -20.71
N GLY A 359 8.88 2.39 -21.96
CA GLY A 359 10.29 2.32 -22.34
C GLY A 359 10.64 3.28 -23.48
N TYR A 360 11.87 3.78 -23.44
CA TYR A 360 12.36 4.84 -24.34
C TYR A 360 13.80 4.55 -24.79
N PHE A 361 14.13 4.88 -26.05
CA PHE A 361 15.45 4.65 -26.64
C PHE A 361 16.11 5.95 -27.09
N TYR A 362 17.19 6.34 -26.39
CA TYR A 362 17.99 7.52 -26.71
C TYR A 362 19.29 7.10 -27.39
N GLU A 363 19.24 6.95 -28.71
CA GLU A 363 20.38 6.50 -29.54
C GLU A 363 21.56 7.49 -29.50
N GLU A 364 21.30 8.77 -29.30
CA GLU A 364 22.28 9.86 -29.20
C GLU A 364 23.21 9.76 -27.99
N ILE A 365 22.74 9.18 -26.89
CA ILE A 365 23.54 8.84 -25.70
C ILE A 365 23.75 7.32 -25.54
N SER A 366 23.24 6.52 -26.49
CA SER A 366 23.29 5.06 -26.49
C SER A 366 22.70 4.43 -25.22
N THR A 367 21.54 4.94 -24.77
CA THR A 367 20.90 4.55 -23.52
C THR A 367 19.43 4.19 -23.73
N GLY A 368 19.02 3.03 -23.22
CA GLY A 368 17.60 2.70 -23.06
C GLY A 368 17.11 3.11 -21.67
N VAL A 369 15.87 3.57 -21.55
CA VAL A 369 15.22 3.86 -20.27
C VAL A 369 13.97 3.01 -20.11
N LEU A 370 13.86 2.31 -18.98
CA LEU A 370 12.69 1.53 -18.59
C LEU A 370 12.07 2.14 -17.33
N SER A 371 10.85 2.65 -17.42
CA SER A 371 10.12 3.21 -16.27
C SER A 371 9.18 2.15 -15.67
N LEU A 372 9.40 1.87 -14.39
CA LEU A 372 8.65 0.90 -13.57
C LEU A 372 8.13 1.63 -12.32
N PRO A 373 7.08 2.46 -12.45
CA PRO A 373 6.61 3.33 -11.38
C PRO A 373 5.94 2.56 -10.23
N THR A 374 5.56 1.30 -10.43
CA THR A 374 5.00 0.42 -9.38
C THR A 374 5.17 -1.05 -9.75
N PHE A 375 5.22 -1.94 -8.75
CA PHE A 375 4.99 -3.38 -8.92
C PHE A 375 3.59 -3.80 -8.43
N ASP A 376 2.77 -2.86 -7.96
CA ASP A 376 1.40 -3.09 -7.49
C ASP A 376 0.44 -2.99 -8.67
N ILE A 377 0.38 -4.08 -9.43
CA ILE A 377 -0.51 -4.23 -10.58
C ILE A 377 -1.52 -5.32 -10.30
N VAL A 378 -2.68 -5.24 -10.94
CA VAL A 378 -3.70 -6.28 -10.84
C VAL A 378 -3.20 -7.60 -11.46
N PRO A 379 -3.62 -8.77 -10.95
CA PRO A 379 -3.07 -10.06 -11.38
C PRO A 379 -3.16 -10.30 -12.90
N ASP A 380 -4.29 -9.90 -13.52
CA ASP A 380 -4.53 -10.09 -14.95
C ASP A 380 -3.52 -9.34 -15.85
N SER A 381 -2.80 -8.35 -15.31
CA SER A 381 -1.82 -7.55 -16.04
C SER A 381 -0.36 -7.97 -15.81
N ILE A 382 -0.11 -8.98 -14.96
CA ILE A 382 1.24 -9.50 -14.67
C ILE A 382 1.96 -9.97 -15.93
N GLY A 383 1.25 -10.67 -16.82
CA GLY A 383 1.79 -11.11 -18.11
C GLY A 383 2.18 -9.92 -19.00
N ASN A 384 1.27 -8.95 -19.17
CA ASN A 384 1.51 -7.75 -19.98
C ASN A 384 2.70 -6.92 -19.46
N PHE A 385 2.84 -6.79 -18.14
CA PHE A 385 3.99 -6.13 -17.52
C PHE A 385 5.29 -6.86 -17.86
N SER A 386 5.31 -8.18 -17.64
CA SER A 386 6.50 -9.02 -17.87
C SER A 386 6.92 -9.05 -19.34
N ASP A 387 5.96 -9.05 -20.25
CA ASP A 387 6.17 -8.96 -21.69
C ASP A 387 6.73 -7.59 -22.09
N ALA A 388 6.20 -6.49 -21.56
CA ALA A 388 6.70 -5.15 -21.82
C ALA A 388 8.18 -5.00 -21.40
N VAL A 389 8.56 -5.54 -20.24
CA VAL A 389 9.97 -5.59 -19.79
C VAL A 389 10.83 -6.41 -20.74
N SER A 390 10.37 -7.61 -21.12
CA SER A 390 11.11 -8.51 -22.02
C SER A 390 11.28 -7.92 -23.42
N PHE A 391 10.26 -7.23 -23.94
CA PHE A 391 10.29 -6.51 -25.21
C PHE A 391 11.21 -5.30 -25.16
N PHE A 392 11.21 -4.53 -24.06
CA PHE A 392 12.17 -3.45 -23.87
C PHE A 392 13.61 -3.97 -23.99
N ILE A 393 13.94 -5.03 -23.25
CA ILE A 393 15.29 -5.60 -23.24
C ILE A 393 15.69 -6.10 -24.63
N SER A 394 14.81 -6.86 -25.28
CA SER A 394 15.07 -7.41 -26.63
C SER A 394 15.29 -6.31 -27.66
N ASN A 395 14.44 -5.27 -27.66
CA ASN A 395 14.51 -4.18 -28.62
C ASN A 395 15.70 -3.26 -28.37
N ALA A 396 15.95 -2.83 -27.12
CA ALA A 396 17.10 -2.02 -26.75
C ALA A 396 18.43 -2.72 -27.10
N SER A 397 18.53 -4.02 -26.80
CA SER A 397 19.71 -4.83 -27.13
C SER A 397 19.89 -4.96 -28.65
N SER A 398 18.81 -5.22 -29.41
CA SER A 398 18.89 -5.31 -30.88
C SER A 398 19.30 -4.01 -31.56
N LYS A 399 18.98 -2.86 -30.94
CA LYS A 399 19.44 -1.53 -31.35
C LYS A 399 20.89 -1.24 -30.98
N GLY A 400 21.53 -2.10 -30.19
CA GLY A 400 22.92 -1.94 -29.76
C GLY A 400 23.12 -0.81 -28.75
N LEU A 401 22.09 -0.48 -27.96
CA LEU A 401 22.21 0.49 -26.88
C LEU A 401 23.19 -0.04 -25.83
N LYS A 402 24.11 0.81 -25.39
CA LYS A 402 25.21 0.41 -24.50
C LYS A 402 24.84 0.43 -23.03
N ASN A 403 23.93 1.32 -22.63
CA ASN A 403 23.57 1.53 -21.24
C ASN A 403 22.06 1.41 -21.05
N VAL A 404 21.64 1.13 -19.81
CA VAL A 404 20.24 1.13 -19.39
C VAL A 404 20.07 1.95 -18.12
N VAL A 405 19.04 2.81 -18.10
CA VAL A 405 18.49 3.41 -16.89
C VAL A 405 17.19 2.68 -16.57
N ILE A 406 17.05 2.17 -15.34
CA ILE A 406 15.78 1.66 -14.84
C ILE A 406 15.25 2.66 -13.83
N ASP A 407 14.13 3.30 -14.15
CA ASP A 407 13.50 4.32 -13.34
C ASP A 407 12.45 3.71 -12.40
N LEU A 408 12.69 3.87 -11.09
CA LEU A 408 11.89 3.33 -9.99
C LEU A 408 11.35 4.46 -9.09
N GLN A 409 11.34 5.71 -9.56
CA GLN A 409 10.79 6.82 -8.79
C GLN A 409 9.35 6.50 -8.33
N ARG A 410 9.05 6.78 -7.05
CA ARG A 410 7.75 6.54 -6.42
C ARG A 410 7.25 5.10 -6.36
N ASN A 411 8.07 4.09 -6.61
CA ASN A 411 7.61 2.70 -6.62
C ASN A 411 7.35 2.14 -5.19
N PRO A 412 6.09 1.90 -4.77
CA PRO A 412 5.78 1.43 -3.41
C PRO A 412 6.02 -0.07 -3.23
N GLY A 413 6.46 -0.78 -4.26
CA GLY A 413 6.50 -2.23 -4.32
C GLY A 413 5.22 -2.79 -4.92
N GLY A 414 4.78 -3.96 -4.43
CA GLY A 414 3.63 -4.71 -4.97
C GLY A 414 3.94 -6.20 -5.09
N ALA A 415 3.64 -6.80 -6.24
CA ALA A 415 3.85 -8.23 -6.47
C ALA A 415 5.35 -8.58 -6.46
N THR A 416 5.79 -9.34 -5.45
CA THR A 416 7.19 -9.79 -5.29
C THR A 416 7.68 -10.61 -6.48
N LEU A 417 6.76 -11.34 -7.13
CA LEU A 417 6.97 -12.01 -8.41
C LEU A 417 7.66 -11.12 -9.46
N LEU A 418 7.19 -9.88 -9.62
CA LEU A 418 7.69 -8.97 -10.65
C LEU A 418 9.11 -8.52 -10.39
N ALA A 419 9.51 -8.40 -9.11
CA ALA A 419 10.90 -8.12 -8.75
C ALA A 419 11.82 -9.26 -9.20
N TYR A 420 11.45 -10.51 -8.91
CA TYR A 420 12.22 -11.71 -9.31
C TYR A 420 12.28 -11.88 -10.83
N THR A 421 11.13 -11.75 -11.51
CA THR A 421 11.01 -11.85 -12.97
C THR A 421 11.80 -10.76 -13.69
N THR A 422 11.68 -9.51 -13.24
CA THR A 422 12.42 -8.38 -13.83
C THR A 422 13.92 -8.56 -13.65
N PHE A 423 14.38 -8.98 -12.47
CA PHE A 423 15.80 -9.27 -12.23
C PHE A 423 16.33 -10.35 -13.20
N LYS A 424 15.62 -11.48 -13.34
CA LYS A 424 16.05 -12.55 -14.25
C LYS A 424 16.04 -12.15 -15.71
N ASN A 425 15.16 -11.24 -16.12
CA ASN A 425 15.15 -10.72 -17.49
C ASN A 425 16.44 -9.96 -17.82
N PHE A 426 17.00 -9.20 -16.87
CA PHE A 426 18.30 -8.56 -17.04
C PHE A 426 19.48 -9.52 -16.84
N PHE A 427 19.37 -10.46 -15.89
CA PHE A 427 20.44 -11.37 -15.49
C PHE A 427 19.98 -12.85 -15.53
N PRO A 428 19.75 -13.44 -16.72
CA PRO A 428 19.22 -14.80 -16.84
C PRO A 428 20.17 -15.86 -16.27
N ASP A 429 21.46 -15.58 -16.22
CA ASP A 429 22.53 -16.45 -15.72
C ASP A 429 22.76 -16.35 -14.20
N LEU A 430 22.11 -15.42 -13.50
CA LEU A 430 22.21 -15.27 -12.06
C LEU A 430 20.97 -15.81 -11.34
N SER A 431 21.16 -16.24 -10.10
CA SER A 431 20.08 -16.51 -9.15
C SER A 431 20.24 -15.54 -7.99
N PRO A 432 19.27 -14.62 -7.78
CA PRO A 432 19.38 -13.68 -6.68
C PRO A 432 19.16 -14.39 -5.34
N PHE A 433 19.75 -13.86 -4.28
CA PHE A 433 19.47 -14.32 -2.91
C PHE A 433 18.28 -13.56 -2.34
N GLY A 434 17.21 -14.28 -1.99
CA GLY A 434 15.95 -13.74 -1.47
C GLY A 434 15.64 -14.20 -0.05
N GLY A 435 16.64 -14.16 0.84
CA GLY A 435 16.53 -14.69 2.20
C GLY A 435 15.62 -13.86 3.10
N SER A 436 14.80 -14.52 3.91
CA SER A 436 14.00 -13.88 4.96
C SER A 436 13.94 -14.72 6.23
N ARG A 437 13.54 -14.13 7.35
CA ARG A 437 13.32 -14.85 8.63
C ARG A 437 12.20 -14.22 9.43
N ARG A 438 11.72 -14.92 10.46
CA ARG A 438 10.71 -14.44 11.41
C ARG A 438 11.28 -14.30 12.81
N ARG A 439 10.65 -13.46 13.62
CA ARG A 439 10.76 -13.55 15.07
C ARG A 439 10.21 -14.90 15.55
N SER A 440 10.97 -15.60 16.39
CA SER A 440 10.63 -16.91 16.95
C SER A 440 10.20 -16.75 18.41
N PHE A 441 8.94 -17.02 18.69
CA PHE A 441 8.32 -16.85 20.01
C PHE A 441 7.13 -17.83 20.16
N PRO A 442 6.61 -18.07 21.38
CA PRO A 442 5.68 -19.16 21.63
C PRO A 442 4.42 -19.20 20.74
N MET A 443 3.74 -18.06 20.54
CA MET A 443 2.51 -18.03 19.73
C MET A 443 2.79 -18.30 18.25
N GLY A 444 3.80 -17.65 17.66
CA GLY A 444 4.21 -17.91 16.29
C GLY A 444 4.67 -19.36 16.08
N ASN A 445 5.36 -19.94 17.07
CA ASN A 445 5.81 -21.33 17.01
C ASN A 445 4.67 -22.34 17.13
N ALA A 446 3.68 -22.08 17.98
CA ALA A 446 2.51 -22.95 18.07
C ALA A 446 1.69 -22.93 16.76
N LEU A 447 1.51 -21.75 16.17
CA LEU A 447 0.77 -21.58 14.91
C LEU A 447 1.46 -22.29 13.75
N GLY A 448 2.76 -22.04 13.57
CA GLY A 448 3.53 -22.64 12.50
C GLY A 448 3.69 -24.16 12.63
N SER A 449 3.91 -24.67 13.84
CA SER A 449 3.96 -26.12 14.06
C SER A 449 2.64 -26.79 13.72
N ALA A 450 1.50 -26.26 14.20
CA ALA A 450 0.19 -26.85 13.95
C ALA A 450 -0.15 -26.89 12.45
N ILE A 451 0.01 -25.76 11.74
CA ILE A 451 -0.36 -25.66 10.32
C ILE A 451 0.61 -26.45 9.43
N THR A 452 1.93 -26.39 9.68
CA THR A 452 2.90 -27.21 8.93
C THR A 452 2.62 -28.70 9.11
N ASN A 453 2.42 -29.17 10.34
CA ASN A 453 2.17 -30.58 10.61
C ASN A 453 0.87 -31.06 9.95
N PHE A 454 -0.19 -30.25 10.01
CA PHE A 454 -1.45 -30.59 9.35
C PHE A 454 -1.29 -30.66 7.83
N TRP A 455 -0.57 -29.71 7.23
CA TRP A 455 -0.27 -29.72 5.80
C TRP A 455 0.49 -30.98 5.38
N ASP A 456 1.48 -31.40 6.17
CA ASP A 456 2.26 -32.62 5.94
C ASP A 456 1.40 -33.91 6.05
N LEU A 457 0.31 -33.91 6.83
CA LEU A 457 -0.60 -35.04 6.99
C LEU A 457 -1.59 -35.25 5.83
N LEU A 458 -1.83 -34.22 4.99
CA LEU A 458 -2.80 -34.30 3.89
C LEU A 458 -2.40 -35.37 2.86
N ASP A 459 -3.34 -36.27 2.54
CA ASP A 459 -3.14 -37.38 1.61
C ASP A 459 -3.22 -36.91 0.16
N GLU A 460 -2.08 -36.92 -0.53
CA GLU A 460 -1.99 -36.54 -1.94
C GLU A 460 -2.74 -37.50 -2.90
N ASN A 461 -3.14 -38.68 -2.43
CA ASN A 461 -3.96 -39.61 -3.21
C ASN A 461 -5.46 -39.30 -3.11
N ASP A 462 -5.87 -38.50 -2.13
CA ASP A 462 -7.22 -37.98 -2.02
C ASP A 462 -7.32 -36.67 -2.82
N PRO A 463 -8.18 -36.58 -3.86
CA PRO A 463 -8.24 -35.41 -4.71
C PRO A 463 -8.61 -34.10 -3.99
N ASP A 464 -9.48 -34.18 -2.97
CA ASP A 464 -9.94 -32.99 -2.25
C ASP A 464 -8.85 -32.49 -1.30
N GLN A 465 -8.15 -33.41 -0.62
CA GLN A 465 -6.99 -33.07 0.21
C GLN A 465 -5.81 -32.56 -0.62
N LEU A 466 -5.56 -33.14 -1.79
CA LEU A 466 -4.51 -32.67 -2.69
C LEU A 466 -4.77 -31.23 -3.14
N ILE A 467 -6.00 -30.90 -3.55
CA ILE A 467 -6.38 -29.53 -3.93
C ILE A 467 -6.13 -28.59 -2.76
N PHE A 468 -6.62 -28.93 -1.56
CA PHE A 468 -6.42 -28.09 -0.38
C PHE A 468 -4.93 -27.93 -0.04
N LYS A 469 -4.15 -29.01 -0.08
CA LYS A 469 -2.69 -29.00 0.14
C LYS A 469 -1.99 -28.03 -0.83
N GLN A 470 -2.38 -28.05 -2.10
CA GLN A 470 -1.84 -27.14 -3.12
C GLN A 470 -2.27 -25.68 -2.89
N GLU A 471 -3.52 -25.44 -2.50
CA GLU A 471 -4.05 -24.10 -2.24
C GLU A 471 -3.30 -23.39 -1.09
N ILE A 472 -2.95 -24.10 -0.02
CA ILE A 472 -2.27 -23.52 1.14
C ILE A 472 -0.74 -23.71 1.14
N ALA A 473 -0.15 -24.23 0.06
CA ALA A 473 1.30 -24.48 -0.05
C ALA A 473 2.16 -23.22 0.17
N ALA A 474 1.64 -22.06 -0.24
CA ALA A 474 2.28 -20.77 -0.03
C ALA A 474 1.89 -20.06 1.28
N SER A 475 1.09 -20.68 2.17
CA SER A 475 0.80 -20.11 3.48
C SER A 475 2.10 -19.74 4.21
N GLU A 476 2.08 -18.63 4.95
CA GLU A 476 3.21 -18.22 5.78
C GLU A 476 3.52 -19.29 6.86
N TRP A 477 2.52 -20.05 7.29
CA TRP A 477 2.67 -21.06 8.35
C TRP A 477 3.00 -22.46 7.85
N VAL A 478 3.20 -22.64 6.52
CA VAL A 478 3.69 -23.88 5.89
C VAL A 478 5.15 -23.71 5.49
N ILE A 479 6.07 -24.35 6.23
CA ILE A 479 7.51 -24.18 6.00
C ILE A 479 8.16 -25.33 5.22
N THR A 480 7.55 -26.51 5.18
CA THR A 480 8.08 -27.69 4.47
C THR A 480 8.05 -27.55 2.94
N ASP A 481 7.37 -26.52 2.44
CA ASP A 481 7.39 -26.07 1.04
C ASP A 481 8.25 -24.79 0.84
N ARG A 482 9.20 -24.53 1.74
CA ARG A 482 10.19 -23.44 1.65
C ARG A 482 11.60 -23.98 1.75
N LEU A 483 12.55 -23.29 1.10
CA LEU A 483 13.96 -23.65 1.13
C LEU A 483 14.63 -23.13 2.39
N ASN A 484 15.41 -24.00 3.04
CA ASN A 484 16.40 -23.59 4.03
C ASN A 484 17.60 -22.98 3.31
N ALA A 485 17.83 -21.68 3.53
CA ALA A 485 18.86 -20.93 2.80
C ALA A 485 20.29 -21.44 3.03
N ALA A 486 20.55 -22.11 4.15
CA ALA A 486 21.87 -22.67 4.46
C ALA A 486 22.14 -23.99 3.72
N THR A 487 21.10 -24.79 3.45
CA THR A 487 21.26 -26.13 2.86
C THR A 487 20.83 -26.19 1.39
N GLY A 488 19.97 -25.27 0.95
CA GLY A 488 19.36 -25.28 -0.38
C GLY A 488 18.29 -26.38 -0.57
N ASN A 489 17.87 -27.05 0.50
CA ASN A 489 16.78 -28.04 0.47
C ASN A 489 15.57 -27.50 1.23
N ASN A 490 14.40 -28.07 0.99
CA ASN A 490 13.21 -27.75 1.78
C ASN A 490 13.43 -28.04 3.26
N PHE A 491 12.83 -27.23 4.13
CA PHE A 491 12.74 -27.55 5.56
C PHE A 491 11.98 -28.86 5.76
N THR A 492 12.30 -29.57 6.83
CA THR A 492 11.65 -30.85 7.18
C THR A 492 10.58 -30.72 8.25
N SER A 493 10.56 -29.61 8.99
CA SER A 493 9.56 -29.32 10.03
C SER A 493 9.65 -27.87 10.50
N TRP A 494 8.60 -27.39 11.18
CA TRP A 494 8.66 -26.10 11.89
C TRP A 494 9.72 -26.07 13.00
N ALA A 495 9.97 -27.21 13.65
CA ALA A 495 10.99 -27.31 14.69
C ALA A 495 12.41 -27.10 14.14
N GLU A 496 12.69 -27.53 12.90
CA GLU A 496 13.94 -27.18 12.21
C GLU A 496 14.01 -25.67 11.96
N TYR A 497 12.94 -25.10 11.41
CA TYR A 497 12.88 -23.70 11.02
C TYR A 497 12.98 -22.72 12.19
N SER A 498 12.27 -22.98 13.29
CA SER A 498 12.13 -22.04 14.41
C SER A 498 13.45 -21.66 15.10
N GLY A 499 14.55 -22.38 14.82
CA GLY A 499 15.87 -22.10 15.36
C GLY A 499 15.91 -22.24 16.88
N PRO A 500 16.89 -21.64 17.55
CA PRO A 500 16.88 -20.18 17.54
C PRO A 500 18.20 -19.56 17.09
N ILE A 501 18.10 -18.59 16.19
CA ILE A 501 19.12 -17.56 15.99
C ILE A 501 18.86 -16.48 17.05
N ASN A 502 19.77 -16.33 18.01
CA ASN A 502 19.63 -15.32 19.08
C ASN A 502 20.38 -14.06 18.70
N GLU A 503 19.65 -12.98 18.40
CA GLU A 503 20.21 -11.71 17.93
C GLU A 503 19.49 -10.54 18.59
N ASN A 504 20.25 -9.49 18.93
CA ASN A 504 19.73 -8.26 19.52
C ASN A 504 18.80 -8.42 20.74
N GLY A 505 19.00 -9.49 21.52
CA GLY A 505 18.19 -9.79 22.71
C GLY A 505 16.85 -10.49 22.43
N ASP A 506 16.64 -11.00 21.22
CA ASP A 506 15.45 -11.75 20.82
C ASP A 506 15.84 -13.05 20.06
N SER A 507 14.85 -13.89 19.77
CA SER A 507 15.00 -15.15 19.05
C SER A 507 14.37 -15.06 17.66
N PHE A 508 15.06 -15.63 16.66
CA PHE A 508 14.62 -15.65 15.27
C PHE A 508 14.71 -17.05 14.68
N SER A 509 13.89 -17.31 13.66
CA SER A 509 13.96 -18.52 12.84
C SER A 509 15.27 -18.59 12.04
N LEU A 510 15.57 -19.77 11.49
CA LEU A 510 16.51 -19.92 10.39
C LEU A 510 16.02 -19.14 9.16
N THR A 511 16.95 -18.84 8.25
CA THR A 511 16.65 -18.11 7.02
C THR A 511 15.97 -19.01 5.99
N GLU A 512 14.78 -18.61 5.55
CA GLU A 512 14.02 -19.24 4.48
C GLU A 512 14.20 -18.51 3.14
N GLN A 513 13.93 -19.23 2.05
CA GLN A 513 13.76 -18.69 0.70
C GLN A 513 12.54 -19.33 0.03
N TYR A 514 11.95 -18.62 -0.93
CA TYR A 514 10.95 -19.18 -1.83
C TYR A 514 11.56 -20.26 -2.71
N ASP A 515 10.83 -21.37 -2.90
CA ASP A 515 11.18 -22.38 -3.88
C ASP A 515 10.57 -22.02 -5.25
N LEU A 516 11.17 -21.04 -5.93
CA LEU A 516 10.69 -20.56 -7.24
C LEU A 516 10.86 -21.59 -8.38
N ALA A 517 11.42 -22.77 -8.09
CA ALA A 517 11.46 -23.90 -9.02
C ALA A 517 10.27 -24.86 -8.83
N ASN A 518 9.42 -24.61 -7.84
CA ASN A 518 8.25 -25.41 -7.49
C ASN A 518 6.96 -24.75 -8.00
N VAL A 519 6.35 -25.42 -9.00
CA VAL A 519 5.11 -24.99 -9.66
C VAL A 519 3.95 -24.84 -8.67
N VAL A 520 3.82 -25.75 -7.69
CA VAL A 520 2.74 -25.71 -6.71
C VAL A 520 2.89 -24.50 -5.81
N PHE A 521 4.11 -24.27 -5.31
CA PHE A 521 4.43 -23.10 -4.51
C PHE A 521 4.12 -21.81 -5.27
N ASP A 522 4.62 -21.68 -6.50
CA ASP A 522 4.42 -20.48 -7.32
C ASP A 522 2.94 -20.19 -7.60
N GLN A 523 2.16 -21.23 -7.95
CA GLN A 523 0.72 -21.08 -8.19
C GLN A 523 -0.03 -20.56 -6.96
N ALA A 524 0.33 -21.05 -5.78
CA ALA A 524 -0.27 -20.61 -4.53
C ALA A 524 0.22 -19.22 -4.11
N ALA A 525 1.50 -18.90 -4.32
CA ALA A 525 2.11 -17.65 -3.89
C ALA A 525 1.74 -16.45 -4.78
N PHE A 526 1.45 -16.70 -6.06
CA PHE A 526 1.34 -15.66 -7.08
C PHE A 526 0.05 -15.75 -7.91
N ASP A 527 -1.06 -16.21 -7.33
CA ASP A 527 -2.37 -16.22 -7.98
C ASP A 527 -2.34 -16.93 -9.36
N GLN A 528 -1.75 -18.13 -9.40
CA GLN A 528 -1.57 -18.94 -10.62
C GLN A 528 -0.51 -18.42 -11.63
N TRP A 529 0.21 -17.36 -11.30
CA TRP A 529 1.35 -16.89 -12.09
C TRP A 529 2.66 -17.57 -11.69
N PHE A 530 3.63 -17.52 -12.61
CA PHE A 530 4.94 -18.12 -12.41
C PHE A 530 6.06 -17.09 -12.60
N PRO A 531 7.10 -17.14 -11.76
CA PRO A 531 8.28 -16.30 -11.93
C PRO A 531 9.01 -16.71 -13.21
N THR A 532 9.16 -15.76 -14.13
CA THR A 532 9.79 -16.02 -15.42
C THR A 532 11.24 -16.43 -15.20
N MET A 533 11.65 -17.53 -15.84
CA MET A 533 13.02 -18.08 -15.80
C MET A 533 13.48 -18.68 -14.45
N TYR A 534 12.57 -19.22 -13.64
CA TYR A 534 12.93 -20.02 -12.46
C TYR A 534 12.55 -21.49 -12.59
N LEU A 535 11.51 -21.81 -13.37
CA LEU A 535 11.11 -23.20 -13.60
C LEU A 535 12.18 -24.00 -14.38
N PRO A 536 12.26 -25.34 -14.17
CA PRO A 536 13.31 -26.18 -14.77
C PRO A 536 13.34 -26.20 -16.31
N ASP A 537 12.20 -26.01 -16.98
CA ASP A 537 12.15 -25.96 -18.45
C ASP A 537 12.61 -24.59 -18.96
N GLN A 538 13.82 -24.56 -19.51
CA GLN A 538 14.44 -23.36 -20.03
C GLN A 538 14.10 -23.06 -21.49
N SER A 539 13.39 -23.97 -22.18
CA SER A 539 13.15 -23.85 -23.63
C SER A 539 12.24 -22.68 -24.01
N ALA A 540 11.44 -22.19 -23.06
CA ALA A 540 10.50 -21.08 -23.24
C ALA A 540 10.99 -19.75 -22.66
N TRP A 541 12.25 -19.67 -22.20
CA TRP A 541 12.77 -18.44 -21.60
C TRP A 541 12.88 -17.32 -22.65
N PRO A 542 12.28 -16.14 -22.41
CA PRO A 542 12.26 -15.05 -23.40
C PRO A 542 13.65 -14.47 -23.64
N ILE A 543 14.52 -14.53 -22.62
CA ILE A 543 15.89 -14.03 -22.66
C ILE A 543 16.81 -15.11 -22.08
N THR A 544 17.76 -15.58 -22.87
CA THR A 544 18.70 -16.65 -22.49
C THR A 544 20.15 -16.17 -22.38
N VAL A 545 20.42 -14.96 -22.88
CA VAL A 545 21.75 -14.35 -22.84
C VAL A 545 21.63 -12.96 -22.25
N ARG A 546 22.47 -12.70 -21.25
CA ARG A 546 22.58 -11.37 -20.62
C ARG A 546 22.99 -10.31 -21.65
N PRO A 547 22.19 -9.25 -21.88
CA PRO A 547 22.53 -8.23 -22.87
C PRO A 547 23.52 -7.16 -22.38
N TRP A 548 23.53 -6.86 -21.08
CA TRP A 548 24.39 -5.83 -20.48
C TRP A 548 25.09 -6.35 -19.23
N ASN A 549 26.32 -5.89 -19.00
CA ASN A 549 26.98 -6.10 -17.71
C ASN A 549 26.39 -5.18 -16.63
N PRO A 550 26.53 -5.52 -15.33
CA PRO A 550 25.98 -4.71 -14.24
C PRO A 550 26.43 -3.25 -14.26
N ASP A 551 27.67 -2.97 -14.68
CA ASP A 551 28.25 -1.62 -14.77
C ASP A 551 27.71 -0.78 -15.93
N GLN A 552 26.90 -1.36 -16.81
CA GLN A 552 26.18 -0.71 -17.91
C GLN A 552 24.72 -0.40 -17.55
N ILE A 553 24.28 -0.74 -16.33
CA ILE A 553 22.93 -0.51 -15.85
C ILE A 553 23.02 0.44 -14.64
N VAL A 554 22.07 1.37 -14.55
CA VAL A 554 21.87 2.21 -13.37
C VAL A 554 20.39 2.23 -12.97
N LEU A 555 20.12 2.11 -11.68
CA LEU A 555 18.78 2.36 -11.14
C LEU A 555 18.65 3.84 -10.78
N LEU A 556 17.60 4.49 -11.27
CA LEU A 556 17.16 5.80 -10.82
C LEU A 556 16.08 5.62 -9.76
N THR A 557 16.26 6.25 -8.60
CA THR A 557 15.25 6.28 -7.53
C THR A 557 15.08 7.70 -6.97
N ASP A 558 14.08 7.89 -6.13
CA ASP A 558 13.90 9.08 -5.28
C ASP A 558 13.90 8.72 -3.79
N GLY A 559 14.46 7.56 -3.44
CA GLY A 559 14.49 7.03 -2.08
C GLY A 559 13.16 6.45 -1.57
N ILE A 560 12.05 6.57 -2.33
CA ILE A 560 10.72 6.11 -1.87
C ILE A 560 10.50 4.61 -2.08
N CYS A 561 11.27 4.00 -2.99
CA CYS A 561 11.25 2.56 -3.27
C CYS A 561 11.04 1.72 -2.00
N ALA A 562 9.95 0.93 -1.96
CA ALA A 562 9.47 0.19 -0.79
C ALA A 562 9.08 -1.27 -1.14
N SER A 563 9.01 -2.16 -0.15
CA SER A 563 8.54 -3.55 -0.29
C SER A 563 9.25 -4.28 -1.44
N ALA A 564 8.52 -4.92 -2.37
CA ALA A 564 9.07 -5.59 -3.55
C ALA A 564 10.06 -4.74 -4.38
N CYS A 565 9.92 -3.41 -4.39
CA CYS A 565 10.90 -2.53 -5.05
C CYS A 565 12.26 -2.60 -4.34
N THR A 566 12.30 -2.61 -3.01
CA THR A 566 13.56 -2.73 -2.26
C THR A 566 14.22 -4.09 -2.46
N LEU A 567 13.42 -5.16 -2.58
CA LEU A 567 13.89 -6.47 -2.99
C LEU A 567 14.54 -6.40 -4.39
N PHE A 568 13.91 -5.74 -5.36
CA PHE A 568 14.50 -5.53 -6.69
C PHE A 568 15.82 -4.75 -6.63
N VAL A 569 15.86 -3.62 -5.92
CA VAL A 569 17.08 -2.81 -5.73
C VAL A 569 18.19 -3.61 -5.04
N GLU A 570 17.87 -4.39 -4.01
CA GLU A 570 18.83 -5.27 -3.34
C GLU A 570 19.42 -6.30 -4.32
N MET A 571 18.57 -7.03 -5.05
CA MET A 571 19.05 -8.03 -6.02
C MET A 571 19.97 -7.41 -7.09
N MET A 572 19.56 -6.27 -7.66
CA MET A 572 20.31 -5.57 -8.69
C MET A 572 21.66 -5.04 -8.17
N THR A 573 21.68 -4.39 -7.00
CA THR A 573 22.92 -3.87 -6.41
C THR A 573 23.87 -4.98 -5.98
N ARG A 574 23.37 -6.12 -5.50
CA ARG A 574 24.21 -7.30 -5.21
C ARG A 574 24.78 -7.96 -6.48
N ALA A 575 24.12 -7.78 -7.63
CA ALA A 575 24.69 -8.12 -8.93
C ALA A 575 25.74 -7.09 -9.41
N GLY A 576 25.89 -5.95 -8.74
CA GLY A 576 26.86 -4.90 -9.05
C GLY A 576 26.30 -3.70 -9.83
N VAL A 577 24.97 -3.59 -9.95
CA VAL A 577 24.29 -2.46 -10.62
C VAL A 577 24.35 -1.22 -9.75
N LYS A 578 24.73 -0.08 -10.35
CA LYS A 578 24.82 1.21 -9.65
C LYS A 578 23.46 1.84 -9.43
N THR A 579 23.41 2.81 -8.53
CA THR A 579 22.22 3.58 -8.17
C THR A 579 22.48 5.08 -8.21
N VAL A 580 21.53 5.82 -8.76
CA VAL A 580 21.44 7.29 -8.68
C VAL A 580 20.14 7.63 -7.98
N VAL A 581 20.21 8.42 -6.91
CA VAL A 581 19.03 8.88 -6.18
C VAL A 581 18.81 10.38 -6.38
N ALA A 582 17.57 10.79 -6.66
CA ALA A 582 17.20 12.16 -6.92
C ALA A 582 16.45 12.83 -5.76
N GLY A 583 16.81 14.08 -5.45
CA GLY A 583 16.13 14.91 -4.44
C GLY A 583 16.73 14.82 -3.04
N GLY A 584 15.86 14.71 -2.04
CA GLY A 584 16.16 14.73 -0.60
C GLY A 584 16.26 16.15 -0.02
N ARG A 585 16.34 16.23 1.31
CA ARG A 585 16.53 17.48 2.08
C ARG A 585 17.61 18.40 1.50
N PRO A 586 17.47 19.73 1.58
CA PRO A 586 18.36 20.70 0.94
C PRO A 586 19.71 20.83 1.65
N SER A 587 20.51 19.77 1.56
CA SER A 587 21.77 19.58 2.26
C SER A 587 22.65 18.64 1.44
N THR A 588 23.95 18.92 1.43
CA THR A 588 24.97 18.07 0.80
C THR A 588 25.07 16.71 1.51
N GLY A 589 25.70 15.73 0.88
CA GLY A 589 25.89 14.40 1.46
C GLY A 589 25.07 13.29 0.80
N PRO A 590 25.25 12.04 1.25
CA PRO A 590 24.62 10.87 0.65
C PRO A 590 23.11 10.81 0.95
N MET A 591 22.43 9.92 0.25
CA MET A 591 21.03 9.56 0.46
C MET A 591 20.88 8.08 0.08
N GLN A 592 20.00 7.35 0.76
CA GLN A 592 19.76 5.96 0.43
C GLN A 592 18.97 5.80 -0.88
N ALA A 593 19.34 4.81 -1.70
CA ALA A 593 18.63 4.54 -2.94
C ALA A 593 17.19 4.05 -2.70
N ALA A 594 16.95 3.32 -1.61
CA ALA A 594 15.64 2.81 -1.25
C ALA A 594 15.45 2.91 0.27
N SER A 595 14.56 3.81 0.72
CA SER A 595 14.31 4.07 2.14
C SER A 595 12.92 3.66 2.59
N GLY A 596 12.07 3.13 1.71
CA GLY A 596 10.81 2.51 2.15
C GLY A 596 11.06 1.22 2.93
N THR A 597 9.97 0.57 3.37
CA THR A 597 10.08 -0.72 4.08
C THR A 597 10.87 -1.74 3.26
N ARG A 598 11.75 -2.48 3.95
CA ARG A 598 12.51 -3.62 3.46
C ARG A 598 12.09 -4.91 4.17
N GLY A 599 10.86 -4.93 4.70
CA GLY A 599 10.19 -6.14 5.13
C GLY A 599 9.96 -7.06 3.92
N ALA A 600 10.14 -8.37 4.13
CA ALA A 600 9.96 -9.36 3.08
C ALA A 600 8.48 -9.67 2.82
N ASN A 601 7.61 -9.49 3.84
CA ASN A 601 6.18 -9.74 3.67
C ASN A 601 5.30 -8.89 4.60
N LEU A 602 4.34 -8.19 3.99
CA LEU A 602 3.22 -7.57 4.68
C LEU A 602 2.23 -8.65 5.08
N TYR A 603 1.76 -8.60 6.32
CA TYR A 603 0.75 -9.50 6.83
C TYR A 603 -0.27 -8.71 7.62
N ASP A 604 -1.56 -9.00 7.43
CA ASP A 604 -2.64 -8.25 8.08
C ASP A 604 -3.17 -8.99 9.32
N ALA A 605 -3.72 -8.21 10.25
CA ALA A 605 -4.19 -8.72 11.53
C ALA A 605 -5.40 -9.66 11.40
N PHE A 606 -6.22 -9.51 10.35
CA PHE A 606 -7.37 -10.39 10.13
C PHE A 606 -6.93 -11.75 9.58
N SER A 607 -5.98 -11.78 8.65
CA SER A 607 -5.35 -13.03 8.20
C SER A 607 -4.69 -13.77 9.35
N LEU A 608 -4.04 -13.05 10.28
CA LEU A 608 -3.52 -13.65 11.51
C LEU A 608 -4.62 -14.30 12.36
N ASP A 609 -5.73 -13.59 12.59
CA ASP A 609 -6.83 -14.09 13.39
C ASP A 609 -7.52 -15.30 12.72
N ASP A 610 -7.68 -15.28 11.38
CA ASP A 610 -8.18 -16.40 10.60
C ASP A 610 -7.25 -17.62 10.68
N ASP A 611 -5.93 -17.43 10.61
CA ASP A 611 -4.96 -18.51 10.75
C ASP A 611 -4.94 -19.08 12.18
N ILE A 612 -5.13 -18.26 13.22
CA ILE A 612 -5.31 -18.72 14.60
C ILE A 612 -6.58 -19.57 14.73
N LEU A 613 -7.69 -19.14 14.13
CA LEU A 613 -8.94 -19.90 14.14
C LEU A 613 -8.82 -21.22 13.37
N PHE A 614 -8.15 -21.20 12.21
CA PHE A 614 -7.86 -22.40 11.44
C PHE A 614 -7.01 -23.38 12.26
N ALA A 615 -5.92 -22.91 12.87
CA ALA A 615 -5.04 -23.72 13.70
C ALA A 615 -5.77 -24.37 14.89
N ARG A 616 -6.66 -23.62 15.57
CA ARG A 616 -7.53 -24.18 16.62
C ARG A 616 -8.49 -25.25 16.10
N SER A 617 -8.96 -25.12 14.86
CA SER A 617 -9.89 -26.10 14.27
C SER A 617 -9.21 -27.43 13.92
N ILE A 618 -7.89 -27.45 13.83
CA ILE A 618 -7.09 -28.63 13.50
C ILE A 618 -6.35 -29.26 14.69
N ASP A 619 -6.47 -28.71 15.90
CA ASP A 619 -5.85 -29.22 17.15
C ASP A 619 -6.11 -30.74 17.39
N GLU A 620 -7.21 -31.30 16.87
CA GLU A 620 -7.50 -32.74 17.02
C GLU A 620 -6.73 -33.66 16.06
N PHE A 621 -6.13 -33.09 15.00
CA PHE A 621 -5.38 -33.82 13.98
C PHE A 621 -3.87 -33.76 14.17
N VAL A 622 -3.37 -32.86 15.03
CA VAL A 622 -1.94 -32.63 15.28
C VAL A 622 -1.63 -32.72 16.78
N ASP A 623 -0.36 -32.90 17.14
CA ASP A 623 0.06 -33.05 18.55
C ASP A 623 0.28 -31.68 19.25
N GLU A 624 0.06 -30.57 18.55
CA GLU A 624 0.10 -29.20 19.05
C GLU A 624 -1.21 -28.79 19.76
N ASN A 625 -1.09 -28.01 20.83
CA ASN A 625 -2.24 -27.42 21.53
C ASN A 625 -2.22 -25.89 21.40
N VAL A 626 -2.80 -25.40 20.31
CA VAL A 626 -2.86 -23.96 20.01
C VAL A 626 -3.71 -23.24 21.06
N ASN A 627 -4.79 -23.87 21.52
CA ASN A 627 -5.66 -23.33 22.56
C ASN A 627 -4.96 -23.02 23.88
N ALA A 628 -3.90 -23.77 24.24
CA ALA A 628 -3.12 -23.51 25.45
C ALA A 628 -2.16 -22.31 25.32
N THR A 629 -1.84 -21.88 24.10
CA THR A 629 -0.81 -20.86 23.82
C THR A 629 -1.42 -19.49 23.50
N PHE A 630 -2.61 -19.46 22.91
CA PHE A 630 -3.30 -18.22 22.53
C PHE A 630 -4.39 -17.84 23.55
N PRO A 631 -4.64 -16.53 23.77
CA PRO A 631 -5.75 -16.09 24.59
C PRO A 631 -7.09 -16.55 23.99
N GLU A 632 -8.00 -17.03 24.84
CA GLU A 632 -9.31 -17.59 24.41
C GLU A 632 -10.06 -16.65 23.46
N ILE A 633 -10.09 -15.35 23.81
CA ILE A 633 -10.74 -14.27 23.05
C ILE A 633 -9.73 -13.18 22.73
N ARG A 634 -9.62 -12.84 21.44
CA ARG A 634 -8.91 -11.67 20.90
C ARG A 634 -9.92 -10.62 20.44
N GLU A 635 -10.38 -9.79 21.39
CA GLU A 635 -11.38 -8.77 21.09
C GLU A 635 -10.73 -7.50 20.54
N LEU A 636 -11.13 -7.06 19.34
CA LEU A 636 -10.56 -5.89 18.66
C LEU A 636 -10.66 -4.60 19.50
N GLY A 637 -11.71 -4.46 20.31
CA GLY A 637 -12.04 -3.24 21.05
C GLY A 637 -12.56 -2.12 20.15
N MET A 638 -11.78 -1.73 19.14
CA MET A 638 -12.07 -0.68 18.17
C MET A 638 -12.22 -1.26 16.76
N TYR A 639 -13.04 -0.63 15.93
CA TYR A 639 -13.19 -0.99 14.53
C TYR A 639 -11.94 -0.66 13.72
N ILE A 640 -11.43 -1.68 13.04
CA ILE A 640 -10.24 -1.63 12.21
C ILE A 640 -10.68 -1.81 10.75
N LYS A 641 -10.34 -0.86 9.88
CA LYS A 641 -10.47 -1.03 8.42
C LYS A 641 -9.29 -1.84 7.89
N PHE A 642 -8.09 -1.51 8.37
CA PHE A 642 -6.87 -2.22 8.03
C PHE A 642 -5.85 -2.12 9.15
N ALA A 643 -5.17 -3.24 9.43
CA ALA A 643 -4.05 -3.31 10.36
C ALA A 643 -3.02 -4.27 9.76
N GLY A 644 -1.81 -3.78 9.51
CA GLY A 644 -0.73 -4.54 8.92
C GLY A 644 0.52 -4.54 9.78
N PHE A 645 1.36 -5.55 9.60
CA PHE A 645 2.70 -5.63 10.17
C PHE A 645 3.64 -6.40 9.22
N ASN A 646 4.94 -6.24 9.40
CA ASN A 646 5.97 -7.03 8.72
C ASN A 646 6.19 -8.35 9.46
N ILE A 647 5.68 -9.45 8.90
CA ILE A 647 5.84 -10.78 9.50
C ILE A 647 7.24 -11.36 9.28
N ARG A 648 7.95 -10.93 8.22
CA ARG A 648 9.25 -11.48 7.84
C ARG A 648 10.27 -10.41 7.50
N ASP A 649 11.42 -10.46 8.15
CA ASP A 649 12.55 -9.61 7.82
C ASP A 649 13.28 -10.11 6.60
N GLN A 650 13.61 -9.22 5.65
CA GLN A 650 14.56 -9.55 4.60
C GLN A 650 15.99 -9.52 5.17
N ILE A 651 16.73 -10.61 4.96
CA ILE A 651 18.07 -10.82 5.51
C ILE A 651 19.05 -11.04 4.35
N ARG A 652 20.27 -10.51 4.48
CA ARG A 652 21.37 -10.85 3.56
C ARG A 652 22.03 -12.15 3.98
N LYS A 653 22.59 -12.85 3.01
CA LYS A 653 23.34 -14.08 3.26
C LYS A 653 24.45 -13.83 4.28
N ASP A 654 24.53 -14.69 5.29
CA ASP A 654 25.55 -14.68 6.35
C ASP A 654 25.59 -13.40 7.21
N GLU A 655 24.54 -12.56 7.19
CA GLU A 655 24.45 -11.34 7.99
C GLU A 655 23.26 -11.40 8.97
N PRO A 656 23.44 -11.03 10.26
CA PRO A 656 22.37 -11.15 11.25
C PRO A 656 21.38 -9.99 11.22
N THR A 657 21.76 -8.82 10.69
CA THR A 657 20.94 -7.60 10.72
C THR A 657 19.93 -7.56 9.57
N PRO A 658 18.64 -7.32 9.84
CA PRO A 658 17.64 -7.09 8.81
C PRO A 658 17.98 -5.91 7.90
N LEU A 659 17.64 -6.02 6.61
CA LEU A 659 17.87 -4.95 5.64
C LEU A 659 17.19 -3.64 6.04
N GLN A 660 16.05 -3.71 6.76
CA GLN A 660 15.32 -2.58 7.32
C GLN A 660 16.23 -1.61 8.11
N PHE A 661 17.27 -2.11 8.77
CA PHE A 661 18.13 -1.31 9.64
C PHE A 661 19.51 -0.99 9.04
N LYS A 662 19.76 -1.41 7.80
CA LYS A 662 21.04 -1.15 7.13
C LYS A 662 21.00 0.16 6.38
N TYR A 663 22.06 0.94 6.52
CA TYR A 663 22.27 2.11 5.69
C TYR A 663 22.83 1.72 4.33
N GLU A 664 22.05 1.91 3.27
CA GLU A 664 22.42 1.61 1.88
C GLU A 664 22.36 2.89 1.03
N ALA A 665 23.43 3.67 1.09
CA ALA A 665 23.58 4.88 0.28
C ALA A 665 23.58 4.55 -1.22
N ALA A 666 23.00 5.44 -2.01
CA ALA A 666 23.18 5.43 -3.45
C ALA A 666 24.64 5.71 -3.84
N ASP A 667 25.03 5.29 -5.05
CA ASP A 667 26.38 5.58 -5.57
C ASP A 667 26.56 7.06 -5.89
N CYS A 668 25.46 7.73 -6.26
CA CYS A 668 25.40 9.15 -6.57
C CYS A 668 24.04 9.71 -6.15
N ARG A 669 24.04 10.89 -5.53
CA ARG A 669 22.83 11.69 -5.33
C ARG A 669 22.82 12.85 -6.30
N ILE A 670 21.69 13.16 -6.92
CA ILE A 670 21.48 14.36 -7.73
C ILE A 670 20.32 15.19 -7.19
N TYR A 671 20.30 16.49 -7.45
CA TYR A 671 19.14 17.33 -7.19
C TYR A 671 18.24 17.42 -8.42
N TYR A 672 16.93 17.52 -8.18
CA TYR A 672 16.03 18.04 -9.19
C TYR A 672 16.34 19.51 -9.47
N THR A 673 16.14 19.93 -10.70
CA THR A 673 16.27 21.31 -11.17
C THR A 673 15.01 21.70 -11.91
N LEU A 674 14.78 23.01 -12.12
CA LEU A 674 13.69 23.48 -12.97
C LEU A 674 13.73 22.87 -14.39
N ALA A 675 14.90 22.46 -14.86
CA ALA A 675 15.07 21.89 -16.20
C ALA A 675 14.69 20.41 -16.29
N ASN A 676 14.63 19.67 -15.18
CA ASN A 676 14.48 18.22 -15.19
C ASN A 676 13.32 17.68 -14.32
N VAL A 677 12.81 18.45 -13.37
CA VAL A 677 11.79 17.96 -12.42
C VAL A 677 10.46 17.58 -13.08
N TYR A 678 10.07 18.30 -14.13
CA TYR A 678 8.92 18.02 -14.99
C TYR A 678 9.36 17.83 -16.46
N ASN A 679 10.54 17.27 -16.66
CA ASN A 679 11.06 16.88 -17.97
C ASN A 679 11.93 15.64 -17.81
N PHE A 680 11.31 14.46 -17.90
CA PHE A 680 11.97 13.20 -17.62
C PHE A 680 13.00 12.83 -18.69
N THR A 681 12.83 13.29 -19.93
CA THR A 681 13.92 13.18 -20.93
C THR A 681 15.19 13.83 -20.38
N ARG A 682 15.09 15.06 -19.87
CA ARG A 682 16.25 15.75 -19.31
C ARG A 682 16.78 15.05 -18.06
N LEU A 683 15.90 14.61 -17.16
CA LEU A 683 16.31 13.88 -15.96
C LEU A 683 17.09 12.60 -16.30
N TRP A 684 16.57 11.76 -17.20
CA TRP A 684 17.23 10.52 -17.59
C TRP A 684 18.59 10.76 -18.28
N HIS A 685 18.73 11.87 -19.02
CA HIS A 685 20.03 12.30 -19.55
C HIS A 685 21.01 12.70 -18.43
N ASP A 686 20.55 13.48 -17.44
CA ASP A 686 21.37 13.89 -16.30
C ASP A 686 21.82 12.65 -15.49
N VAL A 687 20.94 11.67 -15.30
CA VAL A 687 21.21 10.39 -14.59
C VAL A 687 22.21 9.54 -15.38
N ALA A 688 21.98 9.34 -16.68
CA ALA A 688 22.90 8.58 -17.52
C ALA A 688 24.30 9.23 -17.54
N ALA A 689 24.36 10.56 -17.59
CA ALA A 689 25.62 11.28 -17.47
C ALA A 689 26.27 11.05 -16.10
N ALA A 690 25.54 11.26 -15.00
CA ALA A 690 26.04 11.08 -13.64
C ALA A 690 26.59 9.67 -13.39
N ALA A 691 25.94 8.64 -13.94
CA ALA A 691 26.31 7.25 -13.74
C ALA A 691 27.50 6.78 -14.60
N PHE A 692 27.61 7.27 -15.83
CA PHE A 692 28.50 6.67 -16.84
C PHE A 692 29.59 7.61 -17.38
N THR A 693 29.42 8.93 -17.37
CA THR A 693 30.33 9.84 -18.09
C THR A 693 30.77 11.08 -17.29
N ASP A 694 29.93 11.61 -16.41
CA ASP A 694 30.17 12.85 -15.67
C ASP A 694 29.74 12.73 -14.19
N PRO A 695 30.58 12.14 -13.33
CA PRO A 695 30.30 12.04 -11.90
C PRO A 695 30.30 13.41 -11.20
N SER A 696 30.73 14.49 -11.87
CA SER A 696 30.67 15.83 -11.30
C SER A 696 29.23 16.32 -11.13
N LEU A 697 28.23 15.65 -11.72
CA LEU A 697 26.81 15.92 -11.50
C LEU A 697 26.30 15.48 -10.13
N CYS A 698 27.00 14.57 -9.44
CA CYS A 698 26.63 14.17 -8.09
C CYS A 698 26.74 15.34 -7.09
N VAL A 699 25.85 15.38 -6.11
CA VAL A 699 25.87 16.35 -5.01
C VAL A 699 27.18 16.20 -4.24
N ASP A 700 27.76 17.33 -3.84
CA ASP A 700 29.01 17.34 -3.08
C ASP A 700 28.92 16.44 -1.84
N GLY A 701 29.93 15.58 -1.67
CA GLY A 701 29.99 14.64 -0.55
C GLY A 701 28.96 13.50 -0.58
N SER A 702 28.25 13.27 -1.69
CA SER A 702 27.25 12.19 -1.78
C SER A 702 27.81 10.81 -2.18
N THR A 703 29.04 10.74 -2.68
CA THR A 703 29.64 9.51 -3.23
C THR A 703 30.56 8.82 -2.22
N GLY A 704 30.82 7.52 -2.43
CA GLY A 704 31.75 6.72 -1.62
C GLY A 704 31.14 6.07 -0.37
N PHE A 705 29.84 6.24 -0.13
CA PHE A 705 29.10 5.61 0.97
C PHE A 705 28.43 4.29 0.58
N SER A 706 28.10 4.12 -0.71
CA SER A 706 27.52 2.89 -1.26
C SER A 706 28.41 1.68 -0.96
N THR A 707 27.77 0.58 -0.56
CA THR A 707 28.43 -0.73 -0.38
C THR A 707 28.53 -1.50 -1.70
N THR A 708 27.86 -1.01 -2.76
CA THR A 708 27.88 -1.62 -4.10
C THR A 708 29.25 -1.44 -4.73
N ASN A 709 29.91 -2.56 -5.06
CA ASN A 709 31.25 -2.58 -5.65
C ASN A 709 32.35 -1.84 -4.84
N ASN A 710 32.09 -1.53 -3.56
CA ASN A 710 32.99 -0.78 -2.70
C ASN A 710 33.39 -1.61 -1.47
N THR A 711 34.70 -1.86 -1.33
CA THR A 711 35.23 -2.68 -0.24
C THR A 711 35.55 -1.88 1.02
N THR A 712 35.56 -0.55 0.94
CA THR A 712 35.83 0.36 2.06
C THR A 712 34.90 1.57 2.00
N PRO A 713 33.57 1.38 2.16
CA PRO A 713 32.62 2.48 2.15
C PRO A 713 32.85 3.44 3.32
N ASN A 714 32.55 4.72 3.09
CA ASN A 714 32.46 5.71 4.15
C ASN A 714 31.38 5.31 5.16
N ALA A 715 31.59 5.63 6.43
CA ALA A 715 30.60 5.36 7.47
C ALA A 715 29.29 6.12 7.20
N PRO A 716 28.12 5.57 7.57
CA PRO A 716 26.84 6.26 7.47
C PRO A 716 26.88 7.66 8.12
N PRO A 717 26.12 8.63 7.59
CA PRO A 717 25.92 9.91 8.26
C PRO A 717 25.38 9.73 9.67
N LYS A 718 25.63 10.74 10.52
CA LYS A 718 25.04 10.76 11.86
C LYS A 718 23.53 10.94 11.74
N PRO A 719 22.72 10.14 12.47
CA PRO A 719 21.28 10.35 12.51
C PRO A 719 20.96 11.72 13.12
N GLU A 720 20.16 12.51 12.41
CA GLU A 720 19.70 13.84 12.85
C GLU A 720 18.20 13.87 13.18
N SER A 721 17.49 12.75 12.94
CA SER A 721 16.06 12.62 13.20
C SER A 721 15.76 12.63 14.69
N GLN A 722 14.65 13.29 15.03
CA GLN A 722 14.07 13.26 16.37
C GLN A 722 12.65 12.74 16.26
N ARG A 723 12.16 12.06 17.31
CA ARG A 723 10.77 11.63 17.32
C ARG A 723 9.87 12.88 17.31
N PRO A 724 8.88 12.94 16.42
CA PRO A 724 7.90 14.02 16.45
C PRO A 724 7.10 13.97 17.75
N THR A 725 6.64 15.13 18.20
CA THR A 725 5.71 15.26 19.33
C THR A 725 4.44 15.94 18.85
N LEU A 726 3.28 15.35 19.13
CA LEU A 726 2.00 16.03 18.96
C LEU A 726 1.72 16.89 20.20
N ASN A 727 1.45 18.17 19.97
CA ASN A 727 0.78 19.00 20.98
C ASN A 727 -0.68 18.56 21.01
N GLN A 728 -1.01 17.68 21.95
CA GLN A 728 -2.40 17.29 22.16
C GLN A 728 -3.13 18.39 22.94
N ASP A 729 -3.77 19.29 22.21
CA ASP A 729 -4.86 20.06 22.80
C ASP A 729 -5.95 19.05 23.20
N ASN A 730 -6.13 18.86 24.51
CA ASN A 730 -7.10 17.94 25.11
C ASN A 730 -8.30 18.76 25.65
N PRO A 731 -9.14 19.36 24.78
CA PRO A 731 -10.26 20.15 25.24
C PRO A 731 -11.22 19.27 26.06
N THR A 732 -11.62 19.75 27.24
CA THR A 732 -12.59 19.06 28.09
C THR A 732 -13.95 19.05 27.40
N ILE A 733 -14.56 17.87 27.27
CA ILE A 733 -15.92 17.69 26.76
C ILE A 733 -16.77 17.15 27.90
N GLU A 734 -18.05 17.54 27.92
CA GLU A 734 -19.04 16.91 28.80
C GLU A 734 -19.19 15.45 28.36
N GLN A 735 -18.60 14.53 29.12
CA GLN A 735 -18.67 13.11 28.82
C GLN A 735 -20.13 12.66 28.88
N VAL A 736 -20.60 12.02 27.82
CA VAL A 736 -21.87 11.31 27.86
C VAL A 736 -21.70 10.15 28.85
N GLU A 737 -22.62 10.01 29.81
CA GLU A 737 -22.64 8.83 30.68
C GLU A 737 -22.80 7.58 29.81
N PHE A 738 -21.70 6.85 29.62
CA PHE A 738 -21.73 5.54 28.99
C PHE A 738 -22.30 4.53 29.98
N GLU A 739 -23.17 3.62 29.53
CA GLU A 739 -23.66 2.53 30.37
C GLU A 739 -22.46 1.71 30.90
N GLU A 740 -22.31 1.68 32.23
CA GLU A 740 -21.18 1.07 32.95
C GLU A 740 -21.08 -0.47 32.81
N ASN A 741 -21.99 -1.10 32.07
CA ASN A 741 -21.99 -2.54 31.79
C ASN A 741 -22.21 -2.82 30.30
N PRO A 742 -21.16 -2.84 29.47
CA PRO A 742 -21.24 -3.38 28.13
C PRO A 742 -21.23 -4.92 28.20
N THR A 743 -22.22 -5.54 28.86
CA THR A 743 -22.43 -6.99 28.81
C THR A 743 -23.10 -7.43 27.51
N GLY A 744 -23.12 -6.56 26.49
CA GLY A 744 -23.76 -6.76 25.20
C GLY A 744 -22.79 -6.80 24.03
N GLY A 745 -21.57 -7.31 24.23
CA GLY A 745 -20.71 -7.65 23.09
C GLY A 745 -21.48 -8.56 22.15
N LEU A 746 -21.79 -8.05 20.95
CA LEU A 746 -22.58 -8.77 19.95
C LEU A 746 -21.84 -10.06 19.57
N HIS A 747 -22.52 -11.19 19.78
CA HIS A 747 -22.08 -12.47 19.24
C HIS A 747 -22.19 -12.47 17.71
N ASP A 748 -21.24 -13.13 17.04
CA ASP A 748 -21.27 -13.37 15.61
C ASP A 748 -22.57 -14.06 15.17
N ALA A 749 -23.27 -13.44 14.23
CA ALA A 749 -24.48 -13.99 13.62
C ALA A 749 -24.22 -14.40 12.17
N PHE A 750 -24.66 -15.62 11.84
CA PHE A 750 -24.53 -16.23 10.51
C PHE A 750 -25.56 -15.65 9.53
N GLY A 751 -25.10 -15.13 8.40
CA GLY A 751 -25.96 -14.67 7.30
C GLY A 751 -26.50 -15.81 6.42
N LYS A 752 -27.67 -15.62 5.81
CA LYS A 752 -28.21 -16.46 4.72
C LYS A 752 -28.24 -15.67 3.39
N PRO A 753 -28.02 -16.31 2.23
CA PRO A 753 -27.98 -15.64 0.93
C PRO A 753 -29.30 -14.97 0.52
N ILE A 754 -29.21 -13.90 -0.29
CA ILE A 754 -30.33 -13.23 -0.96
C ILE A 754 -30.19 -13.42 -2.48
N GLY A 755 -30.84 -14.43 -3.07
CA GLY A 755 -30.84 -14.65 -4.53
C GLY A 755 -31.46 -15.96 -4.97
N GLY A 756 -31.85 -16.08 -6.24
CA GLY A 756 -32.36 -17.31 -6.85
C GLY A 756 -31.24 -18.26 -7.31
N ASN A 757 -31.47 -19.58 -7.23
CA ASN A 757 -30.43 -20.60 -7.44
C ASN A 757 -30.22 -21.02 -8.91
N GLU A 758 -30.66 -20.24 -9.91
CA GLU A 758 -30.62 -20.66 -11.32
C GLU A 758 -30.15 -19.57 -12.30
N ILE A 759 -29.33 -19.94 -13.28
CA ILE A 759 -28.90 -19.07 -14.41
C ILE A 759 -29.67 -19.46 -15.67
N VAL A 760 -30.32 -18.48 -16.31
CA VAL A 760 -31.17 -18.67 -17.50
C VAL A 760 -30.88 -17.61 -18.56
N LEU A 761 -31.25 -17.85 -19.82
CA LEU A 761 -31.14 -16.83 -20.87
C LEU A 761 -31.92 -15.56 -20.51
N CYS A 762 -31.37 -14.42 -20.90
CA CYS A 762 -32.07 -13.16 -20.73
C CYS A 762 -33.38 -13.14 -21.53
N PRO A 763 -34.48 -12.64 -20.94
CA PRO A 763 -35.70 -12.36 -21.69
C PRO A 763 -35.47 -11.24 -22.71
N THR A 764 -36.35 -11.14 -23.71
CA THR A 764 -36.30 -10.11 -24.76
C THR A 764 -36.39 -8.68 -24.23
N SER A 765 -36.91 -8.48 -23.01
CA SER A 765 -36.95 -7.19 -22.32
C SER A 765 -35.58 -6.73 -21.79
N GLY A 766 -34.59 -7.63 -21.70
CA GLY A 766 -33.30 -7.36 -21.05
C GLY A 766 -33.33 -7.32 -19.52
N VAL A 767 -34.51 -7.42 -18.90
CA VAL A 767 -34.71 -7.38 -17.44
C VAL A 767 -35.05 -8.78 -16.93
N CYS A 768 -34.26 -9.29 -16.00
CA CYS A 768 -34.42 -10.63 -15.44
C CYS A 768 -35.68 -10.77 -14.56
N LEU A 769 -36.30 -11.95 -14.59
CA LEU A 769 -37.62 -12.19 -13.96
C LEU A 769 -37.62 -12.10 -12.43
N ASP A 770 -36.48 -12.30 -11.79
CA ASP A 770 -36.34 -12.22 -10.33
C ASP A 770 -36.12 -10.78 -9.82
N GLY A 771 -35.99 -9.81 -10.73
CA GLY A 771 -35.72 -8.40 -10.42
C GLY A 771 -34.38 -8.13 -9.74
N LYS A 772 -33.51 -9.14 -9.61
CA LYS A 772 -32.24 -9.07 -8.87
C LYS A 772 -31.04 -9.53 -9.70
N SER A 773 -31.24 -10.51 -10.59
CA SER A 773 -30.20 -10.97 -11.51
C SER A 773 -29.92 -9.93 -12.60
N GLN A 774 -28.67 -9.83 -13.02
CA GLN A 774 -28.25 -8.92 -14.09
C GLN A 774 -28.11 -9.65 -15.42
N CYS A 775 -28.71 -9.10 -16.48
CA CYS A 775 -28.55 -9.63 -17.82
C CYS A 775 -27.18 -9.23 -18.40
N ARG A 776 -26.25 -10.18 -18.52
CA ARG A 776 -24.89 -9.95 -19.04
C ARG A 776 -24.53 -10.96 -20.13
N SER A 777 -23.60 -10.59 -21.00
CA SER A 777 -22.98 -11.52 -21.94
C SER A 777 -22.00 -12.40 -21.19
N VAL A 778 -22.09 -13.72 -21.37
CA VAL A 778 -21.20 -14.70 -20.76
C VAL A 778 -20.74 -15.72 -21.79
N ALA A 779 -19.44 -16.03 -21.78
CA ALA A 779 -18.87 -17.14 -22.52
C ALA A 779 -19.16 -18.46 -21.79
N ILE A 780 -19.72 -19.44 -22.48
CA ILE A 780 -20.03 -20.76 -21.95
C ILE A 780 -19.51 -21.85 -22.88
N THR A 781 -19.13 -22.98 -22.29
CA THR A 781 -18.84 -24.20 -23.05
C THR A 781 -20.04 -25.15 -22.98
N CYS A 782 -20.59 -25.55 -24.13
CA CYS A 782 -21.66 -26.54 -24.19
C CYS A 782 -21.07 -27.97 -24.24
N PRO A 783 -21.59 -28.93 -23.45
CA PRO A 783 -21.18 -30.32 -23.52
C PRO A 783 -21.31 -30.90 -24.96
N GLY A 784 -20.21 -31.42 -25.51
CA GLY A 784 -20.18 -32.09 -26.82
C GLY A 784 -19.93 -31.19 -28.04
N ILE A 785 -19.75 -29.88 -27.87
CA ILE A 785 -19.35 -28.94 -28.92
C ILE A 785 -17.92 -28.47 -28.66
N LYS A 786 -17.05 -28.43 -29.68
CA LYS A 786 -15.72 -27.82 -29.55
C LYS A 786 -15.85 -26.29 -29.69
N GLY A 787 -15.38 -25.56 -28.68
CA GLY A 787 -15.31 -24.09 -28.66
C GLY A 787 -16.28 -23.43 -27.68
N GLU A 788 -15.96 -22.18 -27.31
CA GLU A 788 -16.81 -21.34 -26.46
C GLU A 788 -17.89 -20.63 -27.28
N LYS A 789 -19.06 -20.42 -26.66
CA LYS A 789 -20.15 -19.63 -27.22
C LYS A 789 -20.54 -18.54 -26.23
N VAL A 790 -20.75 -17.32 -26.72
CA VAL A 790 -21.27 -16.21 -25.92
C VAL A 790 -22.80 -16.21 -25.94
N VAL A 791 -23.41 -16.12 -24.77
CA VAL A 791 -24.87 -15.98 -24.60
C VAL A 791 -25.19 -14.83 -23.65
N LYS A 792 -26.38 -14.22 -23.75
CA LYS A 792 -26.86 -13.29 -22.73
C LYS A 792 -27.65 -14.06 -21.67
N ALA A 793 -27.17 -14.04 -20.43
CA ALA A 793 -27.75 -14.76 -19.31
C ALA A 793 -28.06 -13.84 -18.13
N CYS A 794 -29.12 -14.16 -17.41
CA CYS A 794 -29.47 -13.57 -16.13
C CYS A 794 -28.58 -14.17 -15.05
N LEU A 795 -27.61 -13.39 -14.57
CA LEU A 795 -26.63 -13.81 -13.58
C LEU A 795 -27.09 -13.38 -12.17
N PRO A 796 -27.33 -14.31 -11.25
CA PRO A 796 -27.66 -13.98 -9.86
C PRO A 796 -26.51 -13.26 -9.15
N PRO A 797 -26.79 -12.32 -8.24
CA PRO A 797 -25.77 -11.75 -7.39
C PRO A 797 -25.23 -12.79 -6.41
N CYS A 798 -23.94 -12.69 -6.09
CA CYS A 798 -23.27 -13.51 -5.09
C CYS A 798 -22.49 -12.63 -4.10
N THR A 799 -22.38 -13.10 -2.85
CA THR A 799 -21.54 -12.50 -1.81
C THR A 799 -20.77 -13.57 -1.06
N ASN A 800 -19.63 -13.23 -0.47
CA ASN A 800 -18.67 -14.21 0.08
C ASN A 800 -18.72 -14.38 1.63
N ARG A 801 -19.79 -13.99 2.33
CA ARG A 801 -19.92 -14.36 3.75
C ARG A 801 -20.22 -15.86 3.89
N LYS A 802 -19.17 -16.65 4.18
CA LYS A 802 -19.14 -18.12 4.33
C LYS A 802 -19.78 -18.89 3.17
N GLY A 803 -18.93 -19.43 2.29
CA GLY A 803 -19.30 -20.49 1.36
C GLY A 803 -20.53 -20.15 0.51
N SER A 804 -20.31 -19.52 -0.64
CA SER A 804 -21.32 -19.48 -1.70
C SER A 804 -21.50 -20.89 -2.30
N THR A 805 -22.01 -21.83 -1.50
CA THR A 805 -22.49 -23.15 -1.95
C THR A 805 -23.80 -23.02 -2.73
N SER A 806 -24.35 -21.81 -2.87
CA SER A 806 -25.57 -21.52 -3.61
C SER A 806 -25.35 -20.82 -4.96
N CYS A 807 -24.12 -20.53 -5.37
CA CYS A 807 -23.87 -19.96 -6.68
C CYS A 807 -23.98 -21.05 -7.76
N PRO A 808 -24.92 -20.95 -8.72
CA PRO A 808 -24.97 -21.86 -9.88
C PRO A 808 -23.82 -21.56 -10.87
N GLY A 809 -22.57 -21.65 -10.42
CA GLY A 809 -21.37 -21.25 -11.15
C GLY A 809 -20.25 -20.75 -10.24
N THR A 810 -19.36 -19.92 -10.78
CA THR A 810 -18.31 -19.22 -10.02
C THR A 810 -18.76 -17.78 -9.77
N CYS A 811 -18.64 -17.32 -8.53
CA CYS A 811 -18.87 -15.92 -8.20
C CYS A 811 -17.70 -15.09 -8.74
N ILE A 812 -17.95 -14.24 -9.75
CA ILE A 812 -16.97 -13.24 -10.19
C ILE A 812 -17.24 -11.98 -9.41
N ILE A 813 -16.27 -11.58 -8.60
CA ILE A 813 -16.32 -10.38 -7.76
C ILE A 813 -16.29 -9.17 -8.69
N LEU A 814 -17.28 -8.29 -8.56
CA LEU A 814 -17.38 -7.04 -9.33
C LEU A 814 -17.20 -5.81 -8.46
N GLN A 815 -17.39 -5.94 -7.14
CA GLN A 815 -17.28 -4.86 -6.20
C GLN A 815 -16.79 -5.40 -4.85
N THR A 816 -15.90 -4.64 -4.22
CA THR A 816 -15.59 -4.75 -2.80
C THR A 816 -16.35 -3.64 -2.07
N GLN A 817 -17.02 -3.98 -0.99
CA GLN A 817 -17.82 -3.09 -0.17
C GLN A 817 -17.36 -3.26 1.28
N GLU A 818 -17.30 -2.15 2.03
CA GLU A 818 -17.08 -2.21 3.47
C GLU A 818 -18.15 -3.12 4.10
N SER A 819 -17.75 -4.01 5.02
CA SER A 819 -18.65 -4.98 5.67
C SER A 819 -19.97 -4.37 6.12
N LYS A 820 -19.93 -3.11 6.58
CA LYS A 820 -21.04 -2.41 7.21
C LYS A 820 -22.21 -2.14 6.25
N VAL A 821 -21.97 -2.08 4.95
CA VAL A 821 -22.89 -1.44 3.98
C VAL A 821 -23.79 -2.46 3.24
N GLY A 822 -23.88 -3.71 3.73
CA GLY A 822 -24.62 -4.80 3.08
C GLY A 822 -26.13 -4.57 2.94
N LEU A 823 -26.70 -4.86 1.77
CA LEU A 823 -28.13 -4.72 1.39
C LEU A 823 -29.11 -5.67 2.12
N ALA A 824 -28.68 -6.36 3.18
CA ALA A 824 -29.46 -7.36 3.90
C ALA A 824 -29.73 -6.91 5.34
N SER A 825 -31.01 -6.79 5.71
CA SER A 825 -31.48 -6.20 6.97
C SER A 825 -31.16 -6.97 8.27
N THR A 826 -30.22 -7.92 8.27
CA THR A 826 -29.97 -8.81 9.43
C THR A 826 -28.52 -9.35 9.57
N ALA A 827 -27.47 -8.61 9.22
CA ALA A 827 -26.10 -9.17 9.25
C ALA A 827 -25.09 -8.34 10.08
N ASN A 828 -24.38 -8.99 11.02
CA ASN A 828 -23.28 -8.43 11.81
C ASN A 828 -21.96 -8.38 10.99
N TYR A 829 -21.06 -7.46 11.36
CA TYR A 829 -19.98 -6.93 10.53
C TYR A 829 -18.59 -7.37 11.01
N GLY A 830 -17.76 -7.89 10.10
CA GLY A 830 -16.41 -8.36 10.43
C GLY A 830 -15.57 -8.80 9.23
N GLY A 831 -15.64 -8.10 8.09
CA GLY A 831 -14.79 -8.41 6.93
C GLY A 831 -15.31 -7.81 5.61
N ASN A 832 -14.42 -7.61 4.63
CA ASN A 832 -14.77 -7.10 3.31
C ASN A 832 -15.95 -7.90 2.70
N LEU A 833 -17.03 -7.20 2.34
CA LEU A 833 -18.14 -7.77 1.59
C LEU A 833 -17.79 -7.71 0.12
N PHE A 834 -17.62 -8.85 -0.51
CA PHE A 834 -17.43 -8.91 -1.95
C PHE A 834 -18.79 -9.19 -2.56
N SER A 835 -19.23 -8.33 -3.48
CA SER A 835 -20.43 -8.56 -4.27
C SER A 835 -20.02 -8.81 -5.72
N GLY A 836 -20.63 -9.84 -6.29
CA GLY A 836 -20.30 -10.32 -7.62
C GLY A 836 -21.52 -10.84 -8.34
N LEU A 837 -21.31 -11.44 -9.50
CA LEU A 837 -22.34 -12.19 -10.21
C LEU A 837 -21.90 -13.64 -10.35
N CYS A 838 -22.88 -14.55 -10.31
CA CYS A 838 -22.66 -15.97 -10.56
C CYS A 838 -22.50 -16.23 -12.05
N TYR A 839 -21.30 -16.63 -12.49
CA TYR A 839 -20.99 -16.99 -13.87
C TYR A 839 -20.95 -18.51 -14.05
N PRO A 840 -21.69 -19.08 -15.00
CA PRO A 840 -21.65 -20.51 -15.28
C PRO A 840 -20.38 -20.88 -16.08
N LYS A 841 -19.58 -21.84 -15.59
CA LYS A 841 -18.45 -22.42 -16.36
C LYS A 841 -18.91 -23.35 -17.49
N GLN A 842 -20.06 -24.02 -17.34
CA GLN A 842 -20.65 -24.89 -18.36
C GLN A 842 -22.07 -24.44 -18.74
N GLY A 843 -22.36 -24.45 -20.03
CA GLY A 843 -23.69 -24.18 -20.54
C GLY A 843 -24.62 -25.38 -20.40
N ASN A 844 -25.90 -25.14 -20.15
CA ASN A 844 -26.94 -26.16 -20.04
C ASN A 844 -28.12 -25.84 -20.98
N LYS A 845 -29.18 -26.67 -20.96
CA LYS A 845 -30.37 -26.45 -21.81
C LYS A 845 -31.03 -25.09 -21.60
N LYS A 846 -31.00 -24.56 -20.37
CA LYS A 846 -31.57 -23.25 -20.02
C LYS A 846 -30.74 -22.08 -20.56
N LEU A 847 -29.47 -22.33 -20.91
CA LEU A 847 -28.54 -21.40 -21.56
C LEU A 847 -28.42 -21.62 -23.07
N GLY A 848 -29.29 -22.44 -23.65
CA GLY A 848 -29.35 -22.69 -25.10
C GLY A 848 -28.32 -23.71 -25.60
N CYS A 849 -27.77 -24.57 -24.73
CA CYS A 849 -26.99 -25.74 -25.14
C CYS A 849 -27.92 -26.92 -25.51
N PRO A 850 -27.55 -27.77 -26.49
CA PRO A 850 -28.28 -28.99 -26.81
C PRO A 850 -28.28 -29.97 -25.62
N ALA A 851 -29.32 -30.79 -25.48
CA ALA A 851 -29.36 -31.84 -24.46
C ALA A 851 -28.27 -32.88 -24.75
N ASN A 852 -27.51 -33.27 -23.72
CA ASN A 852 -26.53 -34.35 -23.83
C ASN A 852 -27.26 -35.67 -24.17
N PRO A 853 -27.01 -36.31 -25.31
CA PRO A 853 -27.68 -37.56 -25.67
C PRO A 853 -27.20 -38.78 -24.86
N LYS A 854 -26.26 -38.63 -23.91
CA LYS A 854 -25.73 -39.69 -23.04
C LYS A 854 -25.99 -39.49 -21.53
N THR A 855 -26.92 -38.61 -21.16
CA THR A 855 -27.51 -38.55 -19.80
C THR A 855 -28.99 -38.74 -19.85
#